data_AF-A0AAE0T707-F1
#
_entry.id   AF-A0AAE0T707-F1
#
_cell.length_a   1.000
_cell.length_b   1.000
_cell.length_c   1.000
_cell.angle_alpha   90.00
_cell.angle_beta   90.00
_cell.angle_gamma   90.00
#
_symmetry.space_group_name_H-M   'P 1'
#
loop_
_entity.id
_entity.type
_entity.pdbx_description
1 polymer ?
#
loop_
_entity_poly.entity_id
_entity_poly.type
_entity_poly.pdbx_seq_one_letter_code
_entity_poly.pdbx_strand_id
1 'polypeptide(L)'
;MKVSILTVGDELLTGHVVNTNTAFIGETLHYMGADVKRMVSVGDDEQEIKNEVAYLLQAQKSDVVIVTGGLGPTHDDVTKNAVASLLKRALIENNEAMERCRLFFEKRGKPMPEINRSQGMVIEGCKVLQNELGTALGMFIENVFNCQIVILLPGVPSEMRELLTKQVQPLLRPLVKAAVQESILMTSGAGESLLAEQIGNPSSFLGEKTKLAFLPNTSSGVKLRITTIDRECVGNIDLVKQENERVKNILLSKIKSFVYSESDQIQLENVVGQLLMERRLKLAVAESCTGGLVSNRLTNVAGSSNYFIHGSVIYSNEAKQRLGVKSETLDAFGAVSEEVAIELAKCIRHTNACDVGVGITGIAGPGGGSEKKPVGLVWIAVAFGGALKSSSLKEKYDAKEMEKVRVDLEIPNEEKFGDFSSNVAMFLAKVLKKSPILIAEEVKSVLLQNKELDKKVSDIKIAGNGFLNFYLSPHCLVDCIYMILEEKDHYGHIKNSEKKTALVEYVSANPTGPLTVGRGRGGVLGDTLANILETQGYHVTREYYFNNAGRQMYILGDSVRLRYMELIGEGQDFPEDYYQGTYIRNIALAIFNEHGNTKKDENVIPFFKEYAEHKIFSEIKKTLLRIGIKHDSFFNELELYQINKQKGTKPIEDVVMALRNKGYIEERDGATWFLTTKCGFEKDKALIKSTGEPTYRLPDIAYHVTKFDRGFDLILNVFGTDHIDEYPDVVTALNILGYDVSKIKVAINQFVTVTIDGKVVKMSTRKGNAELLDDLIEDVGADATRFFFIMRSKDSHLNFDLKLAKEQSAKNPVFYLHYAYTRVCSILSLAGDLDESRKVGGLFIFTTEEEKRLIKVLMRYPDVLTFSAELLEPQKLATYLLIVAESFHKFYENCRVIGEEIQIMNSRVCLCQATRNVIKNGLNVLGLSIIERM
;
A
#
# COMPACT_ATOMS: atom_id res chain seq x y z
N MET A 1 -8.49 24.06 12.21
CA MET A 1 -8.91 24.00 10.81
C MET A 1 -8.42 22.69 10.22
N LYS A 2 -9.33 21.76 9.94
CA LYS A 2 -9.09 20.46 9.30
C LYS A 2 -9.11 20.64 7.79
N VAL A 3 -8.07 20.17 7.11
CA VAL A 3 -7.97 20.30 5.65
C VAL A 3 -7.83 18.93 5.01
N SER A 4 -8.52 18.72 3.89
CA SER A 4 -8.33 17.55 3.03
C SER A 4 -7.84 17.97 1.66
N ILE A 5 -6.93 17.19 1.09
CA ILE A 5 -6.32 17.43 -0.21
C ILE A 5 -6.73 16.31 -1.15
N LEU A 6 -7.27 16.67 -2.31
CA LEU A 6 -7.58 15.78 -3.42
C LEU A 6 -6.72 16.17 -4.62
N THR A 7 -5.99 15.21 -5.18
CA THR A 7 -5.26 15.40 -6.44
C THR A 7 -5.88 14.57 -7.54
N VAL A 8 -6.04 15.17 -8.71
CA VAL A 8 -6.66 14.55 -9.89
C VAL A 8 -5.58 14.39 -10.96
N GLY A 9 -5.43 13.16 -11.46
CA GLY A 9 -4.51 12.83 -12.56
C GLY A 9 -4.23 11.33 -12.67
N ASP A 10 -4.48 10.72 -13.83
CA ASP A 10 -4.20 9.30 -14.09
C ASP A 10 -2.71 8.94 -13.98
N GLU A 11 -1.82 9.87 -14.33
CA GLU A 11 -0.36 9.72 -14.22
C GLU A 11 0.13 9.62 -12.76
N LEU A 12 -0.66 10.14 -11.82
CA LEU A 12 -0.40 10.01 -10.38
C LEU A 12 -0.77 8.62 -9.88
N LEU A 13 -1.85 8.03 -10.39
CA LEU A 13 -2.29 6.68 -10.02
C LEU A 13 -1.38 5.58 -10.61
N THR A 14 -0.86 5.82 -11.81
CA THR A 14 0.09 4.91 -12.48
C THR A 14 1.52 5.03 -11.95
N GLY A 15 1.81 6.07 -11.15
CA GLY A 15 3.13 6.30 -10.57
C GLY A 15 4.17 6.88 -11.54
N HIS A 16 3.77 7.26 -12.76
CA HIS A 16 4.66 7.91 -13.74
C HIS A 16 5.12 9.29 -13.26
N VAL A 17 4.30 9.98 -12.48
CA VAL A 17 4.62 11.28 -11.91
C VAL A 17 4.51 11.20 -10.39
N VAL A 18 5.58 11.64 -9.72
CA VAL A 18 5.57 11.78 -8.26
C VAL A 18 4.64 12.94 -7.89
N ASN A 19 3.73 12.71 -6.95
CA ASN A 19 2.75 13.71 -6.49
C ASN A 19 3.41 14.82 -5.64
N THR A 20 4.17 15.70 -6.30
CA THR A 20 4.87 16.82 -5.67
C THR A 20 3.93 17.93 -5.23
N ASN A 21 2.72 18.01 -5.82
CA ASN A 21 1.70 18.99 -5.44
C ASN A 21 1.17 18.73 -4.03
N THR A 22 0.77 17.48 -3.74
CA THR A 22 0.31 17.10 -2.39
C THR A 22 1.36 17.38 -1.34
N ALA A 23 2.62 17.02 -1.62
CA ALA A 23 3.72 17.27 -0.69
C ALA A 23 3.86 18.76 -0.36
N PHE A 24 3.85 19.63 -1.38
CA PHE A 24 3.99 21.08 -1.19
C PHE A 24 2.77 21.71 -0.50
N ILE A 25 1.54 21.30 -0.87
CA ILE A 25 0.32 21.79 -0.23
C ILE A 25 0.31 21.38 1.24
N GLY A 26 0.62 20.11 1.53
CA GLY A 26 0.71 19.60 2.89
C GLY A 26 1.73 20.35 3.74
N GLU A 27 2.93 20.57 3.21
CA GLU A 27 3.98 21.34 3.88
C GLU A 27 3.56 22.78 4.15
N THR A 28 3.01 23.47 3.15
CA THR A 28 2.53 24.86 3.29
C THR A 28 1.45 24.97 4.36
N LEU A 29 0.46 24.07 4.34
CA LEU A 29 -0.64 24.05 5.30
C LEU A 29 -0.16 23.73 6.72
N HIS A 30 0.79 22.81 6.87
CA HIS A 30 1.40 22.49 8.16
C HIS A 30 2.06 23.72 8.79
N TYR A 31 2.89 24.45 8.04
CA TYR A 31 3.50 25.70 8.53
C TYR A 31 2.47 26.81 8.80
N MET A 32 1.33 26.76 8.14
CA MET A 32 0.23 27.66 8.45
C MET A 32 -0.45 27.35 9.79
N GLY A 33 -0.27 26.15 10.34
CA GLY A 33 -0.98 25.62 11.51
C GLY A 33 -2.28 24.88 11.16
N ALA A 34 -2.51 24.58 9.88
CA ALA A 34 -3.66 23.81 9.44
C ALA A 34 -3.41 22.30 9.63
N ASP A 35 -4.45 21.57 9.99
CA ASP A 35 -4.37 20.15 10.32
C ASP A 35 -4.84 19.33 9.11
N VAL A 36 -3.90 18.85 8.29
CA VAL A 36 -4.23 18.05 7.11
C VAL A 36 -4.64 16.65 7.56
N LYS A 37 -5.92 16.31 7.36
CA LYS A 37 -6.52 15.04 7.81
C LYS A 37 -6.46 13.94 6.79
N ARG A 38 -6.44 14.29 5.51
CA ARG A 38 -6.54 13.33 4.41
C ARG A 38 -5.89 13.89 3.15
N MET A 39 -5.18 13.02 2.45
CA MET A 39 -4.60 13.27 1.13
C MET A 39 -5.00 12.08 0.25
N VAL A 40 -5.65 12.35 -0.88
CA VAL A 40 -6.15 11.32 -1.80
C VAL A 40 -5.81 11.70 -3.23
N SER A 41 -5.44 10.71 -4.03
CA SER A 41 -5.33 10.84 -5.48
C SER A 41 -6.48 10.08 -6.15
N VAL A 42 -7.10 10.67 -7.17
CA VAL A 42 -8.11 10.04 -8.03
C VAL A 42 -7.73 10.24 -9.50
N GLY A 43 -8.30 9.41 -10.38
CA GLY A 43 -8.08 9.55 -11.82
C GLY A 43 -8.88 10.71 -12.42
N ASP A 44 -8.72 10.94 -13.71
CA ASP A 44 -9.45 11.96 -14.48
C ASP A 44 -10.89 11.50 -14.81
N ASP A 45 -11.61 10.99 -13.81
CA ASP A 45 -13.01 10.56 -13.91
C ASP A 45 -13.95 11.48 -13.12
N GLU A 46 -14.96 12.02 -13.81
CA GLU A 46 -15.88 13.01 -13.24
C GLU A 46 -16.65 12.44 -12.03
N GLN A 47 -17.00 11.15 -12.05
CA GLN A 47 -17.80 10.53 -11.00
C GLN A 47 -16.94 10.19 -9.78
N GLU A 48 -15.70 9.74 -9.98
CA GLU A 48 -14.73 9.53 -8.90
C GLU A 48 -14.44 10.83 -8.16
N ILE A 49 -14.19 11.92 -8.90
CA ILE A 49 -13.97 13.26 -8.31
C ILE A 49 -15.22 13.70 -7.52
N LYS A 50 -16.43 13.53 -8.09
CA LYS A 50 -17.68 13.85 -7.37
C LYS A 50 -17.83 13.05 -6.08
N ASN A 51 -17.59 11.75 -6.13
CA ASN A 51 -17.76 10.86 -4.98
C ASN A 51 -16.77 11.22 -3.87
N GLU A 52 -15.50 11.43 -4.20
CA GLU A 52 -14.49 11.77 -3.19
C GLU A 52 -14.72 13.18 -2.64
N VAL A 53 -15.01 14.19 -3.48
CA VAL A 53 -15.34 15.53 -2.99
C VAL A 53 -16.61 15.49 -2.11
N ALA A 54 -17.65 14.74 -2.50
CA ALA A 54 -18.86 14.57 -1.68
C ALA A 54 -18.55 13.93 -0.32
N TYR A 55 -17.69 12.91 -0.29
CA TYR A 55 -17.21 12.28 0.94
C TYR A 55 -16.46 13.29 1.84
N LEU A 56 -15.54 14.07 1.26
CA LEU A 56 -14.75 15.05 1.98
C LEU A 56 -15.57 16.23 2.54
N LEU A 57 -16.72 16.51 1.94
CA LEU A 57 -17.68 17.54 2.35
C LEU A 57 -18.64 17.09 3.46
N GLN A 58 -18.63 15.82 3.87
CA GLN A 58 -19.45 15.33 4.99
C GLN A 58 -19.05 16.00 6.33
N ALA A 59 -20.01 16.12 7.25
CA ALA A 59 -19.80 16.79 8.53
C ALA A 59 -18.62 16.19 9.30
N GLN A 60 -17.83 17.06 9.96
CA GLN A 60 -16.66 16.71 10.79
C GLN A 60 -15.43 16.15 10.05
N LYS A 61 -15.51 15.91 8.72
CA LYS A 61 -14.40 15.39 7.91
C LYS A 61 -13.39 16.48 7.55
N SER A 62 -13.83 17.61 7.00
CA SER A 62 -12.97 18.73 6.59
C SER A 62 -13.64 20.08 6.84
N ASP A 63 -12.87 21.08 7.28
CA ASP A 63 -13.29 22.49 7.26
C ASP A 63 -12.96 23.14 5.90
N VAL A 64 -11.90 22.66 5.25
CA VAL A 64 -11.45 23.09 3.92
C VAL A 64 -11.11 21.87 3.05
N VAL A 65 -11.56 21.87 1.80
CA VAL A 65 -11.17 20.87 0.79
C VAL A 65 -10.40 21.57 -0.32
N ILE A 66 -9.17 21.11 -0.60
CA ILE A 66 -8.34 21.60 -1.71
C ILE A 66 -8.28 20.51 -2.78
N VAL A 67 -8.73 20.82 -3.99
CA VAL A 67 -8.64 19.95 -5.17
C VAL A 67 -7.64 20.54 -6.15
N THR A 68 -6.67 19.75 -6.61
CA THR A 68 -5.67 20.19 -7.61
C THR A 68 -5.56 19.19 -8.75
N GLY A 69 -5.53 19.69 -9.99
CA GLY A 69 -5.57 18.85 -11.21
C GLY A 69 -6.90 18.93 -11.97
N GLY A 70 -6.88 18.58 -13.26
CA GLY A 70 -8.07 18.54 -14.12
C GLY A 70 -8.78 19.88 -14.35
N LEU A 71 -8.04 21.01 -14.35
CA LEU A 71 -8.60 22.37 -14.59
C LEU A 71 -8.17 23.00 -15.93
N GLY A 72 -7.37 22.29 -16.71
CA GLY A 72 -6.94 22.73 -18.03
C GLY A 72 -8.06 22.73 -19.07
N PRO A 73 -7.74 22.97 -20.34
CA PRO A 73 -8.72 23.09 -21.41
C PRO A 73 -9.07 21.76 -22.07
N THR A 74 -8.42 20.64 -21.74
CA THR A 74 -8.59 19.40 -22.51
C THR A 74 -9.86 18.64 -22.08
N HIS A 75 -10.18 17.56 -22.80
CA HIS A 75 -11.44 16.82 -22.63
C HIS A 75 -11.46 15.97 -21.35
N ASP A 76 -10.26 15.67 -20.88
CA ASP A 76 -9.83 14.98 -19.68
C ASP A 76 -9.85 15.91 -18.45
N ASP A 77 -9.89 17.24 -18.61
CA ASP A 77 -10.00 18.21 -17.52
C ASP A 77 -11.44 18.37 -16.99
N VAL A 78 -11.91 17.36 -16.23
CA VAL A 78 -13.32 17.28 -15.78
C VAL A 78 -13.58 17.84 -14.37
N THR A 79 -12.54 18.21 -13.61
CA THR A 79 -12.65 18.60 -12.18
C THR A 79 -13.61 19.76 -11.95
N LYS A 80 -13.58 20.78 -12.82
CA LYS A 80 -14.45 21.96 -12.71
C LYS A 80 -15.93 21.57 -12.86
N ASN A 81 -16.23 20.71 -13.83
CA ASN A 81 -17.59 20.21 -14.10
C ASN A 81 -18.07 19.33 -12.95
N ALA A 82 -17.19 18.43 -12.48
CA ALA A 82 -17.46 17.54 -11.37
C ALA A 82 -17.92 18.30 -10.12
N VAL A 83 -17.14 19.30 -9.71
CA VAL A 83 -17.43 20.09 -8.51
C VAL A 83 -18.63 21.01 -8.72
N ALA A 84 -18.77 21.67 -9.88
CA ALA A 84 -19.95 22.50 -10.18
C ALA A 84 -21.26 21.70 -10.07
N SER A 85 -21.29 20.52 -10.68
CA SER A 85 -22.43 19.61 -10.68
C SER A 85 -22.76 19.13 -9.26
N LEU A 86 -21.74 18.75 -8.47
CA LEU A 86 -21.94 18.34 -7.08
C LEU A 86 -22.53 19.46 -6.22
N LEU A 87 -22.04 20.69 -6.39
CA LEU A 87 -22.52 21.85 -5.65
C LEU A 87 -23.85 22.40 -6.17
N LYS A 88 -24.38 21.85 -7.28
CA LYS A 88 -25.56 22.34 -8.00
C LYS A 88 -25.43 23.82 -8.37
N ARG A 89 -24.24 24.23 -8.82
CA ARG A 89 -23.94 25.59 -9.28
C ARG A 89 -23.60 25.59 -10.76
N ALA A 90 -24.01 26.63 -11.50
CA ALA A 90 -23.71 26.73 -12.92
C ALA A 90 -22.23 27.10 -13.15
N LEU A 91 -21.71 26.74 -14.33
CA LEU A 91 -20.49 27.36 -14.85
C LEU A 91 -20.87 28.61 -15.62
N ILE A 92 -20.34 29.75 -15.19
CA ILE A 92 -20.60 31.05 -15.79
C ILE A 92 -19.32 31.59 -16.44
N GLU A 93 -19.49 32.34 -17.52
CA GLU A 93 -18.39 33.04 -18.15
C GLU A 93 -17.94 34.21 -17.26
N ASN A 94 -16.63 34.31 -17.03
CA ASN A 94 -16.03 35.45 -16.36
C ASN A 94 -15.26 36.28 -17.39
N ASN A 95 -15.75 37.49 -17.68
CA ASN A 95 -15.18 38.34 -18.73
C ASN A 95 -13.72 38.72 -18.48
N GLU A 96 -13.33 38.93 -17.21
CA GLU A 96 -11.95 39.26 -16.84
C GLU A 96 -11.01 38.08 -17.05
N ALA A 97 -11.45 36.88 -16.64
CA ALA A 97 -10.76 35.62 -16.89
C ALA A 97 -10.57 35.33 -18.38
N MET A 98 -11.64 35.51 -19.17
CA MET A 98 -11.63 35.34 -20.62
C MET A 98 -10.64 36.30 -21.30
N GLU A 99 -10.65 37.57 -20.92
CA GLU A 99 -9.75 38.56 -21.48
C GLU A 99 -8.29 38.30 -21.10
N ARG A 100 -8.01 37.84 -19.87
CA ARG A 100 -6.65 37.45 -19.47
C ARG A 100 -6.15 36.22 -20.22
N CYS A 101 -7.01 35.21 -20.41
CA CYS A 101 -6.68 34.06 -21.24
C CYS A 101 -6.31 34.51 -22.67
N ARG A 102 -7.11 35.41 -23.27
CA ARG A 102 -6.82 36.01 -24.58
C ARG A 102 -5.46 36.72 -24.59
N LEU A 103 -5.19 37.59 -23.62
CA LEU A 103 -3.93 38.32 -23.48
C LEU A 103 -2.71 37.40 -23.26
N PHE A 104 -2.88 36.26 -22.60
CA PHE A 104 -1.81 35.27 -22.39
C PHE A 104 -1.29 34.67 -23.70
N PHE A 105 -2.19 34.39 -24.66
CA PHE A 105 -1.85 33.93 -26.00
C PHE A 105 -1.31 35.07 -26.88
N GLU A 106 -1.92 36.26 -26.79
CA GLU A 106 -1.49 37.45 -27.54
C GLU A 106 -0.04 37.85 -27.22
N LYS A 107 0.35 37.84 -25.94
CA LYS A 107 1.74 38.09 -25.50
C LYS A 107 2.77 37.12 -26.10
N ARG A 108 2.32 35.96 -26.56
CA ARG A 108 3.16 34.92 -27.18
C ARG A 108 3.05 34.90 -28.71
N GLY A 109 2.39 35.90 -29.29
CA GLY A 109 2.21 36.03 -30.74
C GLY A 109 1.30 34.96 -31.35
N LYS A 110 0.40 34.36 -30.55
CA LYS A 110 -0.51 33.30 -31.01
C LYS A 110 -1.98 33.71 -30.78
N PRO A 111 -2.91 33.34 -31.67
CA PRO A 111 -4.34 33.47 -31.38
C PRO A 111 -4.76 32.44 -30.33
N MET A 112 -5.76 32.78 -29.50
CA MET A 112 -6.31 31.87 -28.49
C MET A 112 -7.14 30.76 -29.16
N PRO A 113 -6.86 29.47 -28.91
CA PRO A 113 -7.69 28.37 -29.41
C PRO A 113 -9.10 28.40 -28.81
N GLU A 114 -10.10 27.90 -29.56
CA GLU A 114 -11.49 27.89 -29.11
C GLU A 114 -11.70 27.03 -27.85
N ILE A 115 -11.00 25.91 -27.73
CA ILE A 115 -11.06 25.02 -26.57
C ILE A 115 -10.63 25.73 -25.27
N ASN A 116 -9.77 26.75 -25.36
CA ASN A 116 -9.32 27.56 -24.23
C ASN A 116 -10.38 28.56 -23.73
N ARG A 117 -11.54 28.71 -24.40
CA ARG A 117 -12.69 29.44 -23.85
C ARG A 117 -13.17 28.82 -22.53
N SER A 118 -13.05 27.50 -22.39
CA SER A 118 -13.36 26.79 -21.13
C SER A 118 -12.56 27.31 -19.93
N GLN A 119 -11.39 27.92 -20.16
CA GLN A 119 -10.52 28.48 -19.12
C GLN A 119 -11.07 29.78 -18.52
N GLY A 120 -11.97 30.48 -19.22
CA GLY A 120 -12.68 31.64 -18.67
C GLY A 120 -14.01 31.30 -17.99
N MET A 121 -14.38 30.02 -17.95
CA MET A 121 -15.57 29.55 -17.23
C MET A 121 -15.21 29.29 -15.76
N VAL A 122 -16.03 29.79 -14.83
CA VAL A 122 -15.86 29.63 -13.39
C VAL A 122 -17.15 29.16 -12.72
N ILE A 123 -17.04 28.53 -11.55
CA ILE A 123 -18.20 28.10 -10.78
C ILE A 123 -18.92 29.34 -10.22
N GLU A 124 -20.24 29.40 -10.39
CA GLU A 124 -21.06 30.48 -9.87
C GLU A 124 -20.84 30.70 -8.36
N GLY A 125 -20.67 31.98 -7.97
CA GLY A 125 -20.44 32.37 -6.59
C GLY A 125 -19.06 31.97 -6.03
N CYS A 126 -18.08 31.64 -6.87
CA CYS A 126 -16.69 31.52 -6.45
C CYS A 126 -15.95 32.86 -6.48
N LYS A 127 -14.95 33.01 -5.61
CA LYS A 127 -13.90 34.00 -5.75
C LYS A 127 -12.81 33.45 -6.67
N VAL A 128 -12.58 34.12 -7.79
CA VAL A 128 -11.58 33.71 -8.78
C VAL A 128 -10.18 33.99 -8.25
N LEU A 129 -9.31 32.97 -8.29
CA LEU A 129 -7.89 33.07 -7.96
C LEU A 129 -7.10 33.21 -9.26
N GLN A 130 -6.42 34.33 -9.39
CA GLN A 130 -5.84 34.78 -10.65
C GLN A 130 -4.51 34.07 -10.94
N ASN A 131 -4.41 33.36 -12.05
CA ASN A 131 -3.18 32.69 -12.46
C ASN A 131 -2.35 33.60 -13.37
N GLU A 132 -1.13 33.94 -12.95
CA GLU A 132 -0.20 34.77 -13.75
C GLU A 132 0.76 33.93 -14.61
N LEU A 133 0.93 32.65 -14.26
CA LEU A 133 1.90 31.75 -14.87
C LEU A 133 1.29 30.84 -15.94
N GLY A 134 -0.03 30.63 -15.90
CA GLY A 134 -0.77 29.82 -16.87
C GLY A 134 -2.19 30.30 -17.12
N THR A 135 -2.96 29.52 -17.88
CA THR A 135 -4.34 29.86 -18.27
C THR A 135 -5.40 29.33 -17.32
N ALA A 136 -5.10 28.28 -16.54
CA ALA A 136 -6.04 27.64 -15.64
C ALA A 136 -6.22 28.46 -14.37
N LEU A 137 -7.44 28.91 -14.09
CA LEU A 137 -7.73 29.71 -12.90
C LEU A 137 -7.96 28.84 -11.67
N GLY A 138 -7.58 29.36 -10.51
CA GLY A 138 -8.04 28.79 -9.25
C GLY A 138 -9.42 29.33 -8.88
N MET A 139 -10.14 28.61 -8.04
CA MET A 139 -11.48 29.00 -7.58
C MET A 139 -11.60 28.77 -6.08
N PHE A 140 -12.07 29.77 -5.35
CA PHE A 140 -12.26 29.70 -3.90
C PHE A 140 -13.75 29.86 -3.60
N ILE A 141 -14.36 28.84 -3.00
CA ILE A 141 -15.81 28.74 -2.82
C ILE A 141 -16.10 28.63 -1.33
N GLU A 142 -16.85 29.59 -0.79
CA GLU A 142 -17.24 29.63 0.63
C GLU A 142 -18.65 29.04 0.85
N ASN A 143 -18.94 28.69 2.10
CA ASN A 143 -20.24 28.23 2.60
C ASN A 143 -20.77 26.99 1.85
N VAL A 144 -19.97 25.91 1.81
CA VAL A 144 -20.26 24.70 1.03
C VAL A 144 -20.75 23.55 1.92
N PHE A 145 -22.07 23.40 2.04
CA PHE A 145 -22.70 22.39 2.92
C PHE A 145 -22.20 22.51 4.38
N ASN A 146 -21.64 21.42 4.93
CA ASN A 146 -21.06 21.35 6.28
C ASN A 146 -19.57 21.68 6.31
N CYS A 147 -18.95 21.88 5.15
CA CYS A 147 -17.57 22.32 4.97
C CYS A 147 -17.57 23.85 4.76
N GLN A 148 -16.57 24.56 5.28
CA GLN A 148 -16.56 26.01 5.14
C GLN A 148 -16.09 26.43 3.75
N ILE A 149 -15.11 25.72 3.16
CA ILE A 149 -14.40 26.19 1.96
C ILE A 149 -14.03 25.03 1.03
N VAL A 150 -14.25 25.20 -0.28
CA VAL A 150 -13.69 24.37 -1.36
C VAL A 150 -12.78 25.22 -2.24
N ILE A 151 -11.57 24.73 -2.52
CA ILE A 151 -10.56 25.42 -3.32
C ILE A 151 -10.15 24.54 -4.49
N LEU A 152 -10.25 25.06 -5.71
CA LEU A 152 -9.75 24.42 -6.92
C LEU A 152 -8.44 25.09 -7.35
N LEU A 153 -7.40 24.30 -7.61
CA LEU A 153 -6.08 24.76 -8.06
C LEU A 153 -5.62 24.00 -9.33
N PRO A 154 -4.82 24.63 -10.20
CA PRO A 154 -4.23 23.97 -11.36
C PRO A 154 -3.37 22.75 -10.99
N GLY A 155 -3.22 21.80 -11.92
CA GLY A 155 -2.33 20.63 -11.74
C GLY A 155 -0.85 20.94 -11.98
N VAL A 156 -0.53 21.99 -12.74
CA VAL A 156 0.86 22.37 -13.04
C VAL A 156 1.56 22.86 -11.76
N PRO A 157 2.67 22.24 -11.30
CA PRO A 157 3.26 22.53 -10.00
C PRO A 157 3.67 23.99 -9.78
N SER A 158 4.24 24.65 -10.79
CA SER A 158 4.65 26.07 -10.68
C SER A 158 3.45 27.00 -10.52
N GLU A 159 2.35 26.74 -11.23
CA GLU A 159 1.13 27.54 -11.17
C GLU A 159 0.42 27.34 -9.83
N MET A 160 0.27 26.08 -9.41
CA MET A 160 -0.34 25.72 -8.12
C MET A 160 0.42 26.36 -6.95
N ARG A 161 1.75 26.24 -6.92
CA ARG A 161 2.59 26.81 -5.84
C ARG A 161 2.41 28.31 -5.72
N GLU A 162 2.36 29.01 -6.85
CA GLU A 162 2.18 30.47 -6.91
C GLU A 162 0.81 30.88 -6.36
N LEU A 163 -0.27 30.24 -6.84
CA LEU A 163 -1.65 30.48 -6.38
C LEU A 163 -1.81 30.16 -4.89
N LEU A 164 -1.25 29.03 -4.44
CA LEU A 164 -1.31 28.61 -3.04
C LEU A 164 -0.64 29.64 -2.14
N THR A 165 0.58 30.05 -2.46
CA THR A 165 1.40 30.93 -1.62
C THR A 165 0.90 32.37 -1.64
N LYS A 166 0.59 32.93 -2.82
CA LYS A 166 0.24 34.35 -2.95
C LYS A 166 -1.22 34.66 -2.66
N GLN A 167 -2.13 33.71 -2.87
CA GLN A 167 -3.58 33.99 -2.80
C GLN A 167 -4.33 33.10 -1.82
N VAL A 168 -4.13 31.77 -1.85
CA VAL A 168 -4.86 30.87 -0.92
C VAL A 168 -4.38 31.04 0.51
N GLN A 169 -3.07 31.08 0.74
CA GLN A 169 -2.49 31.19 2.07
C GLN A 169 -2.96 32.44 2.82
N PRO A 170 -2.95 33.66 2.22
CA PRO A 170 -3.52 34.85 2.86
C PRO A 170 -5.01 34.73 3.21
N LEU A 171 -5.79 34.01 2.41
CA LEU A 171 -7.23 33.81 2.65
C LEU A 171 -7.51 32.82 3.77
N LEU A 172 -6.71 31.76 3.88
CA LEU A 172 -6.88 30.75 4.94
C LEU A 172 -6.23 31.17 6.26
N ARG A 173 -5.22 32.04 6.25
CA ARG A 173 -4.45 32.43 7.45
C ARG A 173 -5.32 32.94 8.61
N PRO A 174 -6.35 33.78 8.42
CA PRO A 174 -7.22 34.24 9.50
C PRO A 174 -8.05 33.13 10.15
N LEU A 175 -8.25 31.99 9.45
CA LEU A 175 -9.07 30.87 9.90
C LEU A 175 -8.26 29.85 10.72
N VAL A 176 -6.93 29.95 10.70
CA VAL A 176 -6.05 29.05 11.44
C VAL A 176 -5.78 29.58 12.84
N LYS A 177 -6.23 28.81 13.84
CA LYS A 177 -6.06 29.12 15.27
C LYS A 177 -4.78 28.55 15.89
N ALA A 178 -4.04 27.72 15.16
CA ALA A 178 -2.81 27.13 15.64
C ALA A 178 -1.59 27.88 15.11
N ALA A 179 -0.54 27.98 15.92
CA ALA A 179 0.76 28.49 15.52
C ALA A 179 1.78 27.35 15.53
N VAL A 180 2.53 27.22 14.44
CA VAL A 180 3.61 26.24 14.27
C VAL A 180 4.89 27.00 13.95
N GLN A 181 5.97 26.69 14.65
CA GLN A 181 7.32 27.12 14.31
C GLN A 181 8.23 25.91 14.25
N GLU A 182 9.04 25.82 13.20
CA GLU A 182 10.11 24.84 13.08
C GLU A 182 11.47 25.52 12.98
N SER A 183 12.48 24.90 13.59
CA SER A 183 13.89 25.23 13.43
C SER A 183 14.68 23.97 13.15
N ILE A 184 15.75 24.10 12.38
CA ILE A 184 16.60 22.99 11.96
C ILE A 184 18.03 23.28 12.38
N LEU A 185 18.74 22.27 12.87
CA LEU A 185 20.19 22.31 13.06
C LEU A 185 20.80 21.15 12.27
N MET A 186 21.65 21.48 11.30
CA MET A 186 22.42 20.53 10.51
C MET A 186 23.74 20.26 11.22
N THR A 187 24.00 19.00 11.55
CA THR A 187 25.20 18.59 12.30
C THR A 187 26.14 17.73 11.49
N SER A 188 27.44 17.78 11.77
CA SER A 188 28.46 16.90 11.19
C SER A 188 29.44 16.43 12.26
N GLY A 189 30.13 15.31 12.01
CA GLY A 189 31.15 14.76 12.91
C GLY A 189 30.63 14.04 14.16
N ALA A 190 29.32 13.92 14.34
CA ALA A 190 28.69 13.15 15.41
C ALA A 190 27.46 12.37 14.90
N GLY A 191 27.33 11.11 15.32
CA GLY A 191 26.13 10.31 15.11
C GLY A 191 25.05 10.61 16.16
N GLU A 192 23.85 10.03 15.99
CA GLU A 192 22.69 10.29 16.85
C GLU A 192 22.98 10.04 18.32
N SER A 193 23.64 8.92 18.65
CA SER A 193 23.94 8.57 20.05
C SER A 193 24.85 9.59 20.74
N LEU A 194 25.88 10.07 20.04
CA LEU A 194 26.80 11.07 20.58
C LEU A 194 26.10 12.43 20.76
N LEU A 195 25.26 12.82 19.80
CA LEU A 195 24.47 14.05 19.91
C LEU A 195 23.45 13.95 21.05
N ALA A 196 22.77 12.82 21.21
CA ALA A 196 21.84 12.58 22.30
C ALA A 196 22.52 12.66 23.67
N GLU A 197 23.72 12.09 23.81
CA GLU A 197 24.53 12.17 25.03
C GLU A 197 24.91 13.62 25.37
N GLN A 198 25.39 14.38 24.38
CA GLN A 198 25.77 15.80 24.57
C GLN A 198 24.56 16.70 24.87
N ILE A 199 23.41 16.41 24.25
CA ILE A 199 22.16 17.13 24.51
C ILE A 199 21.62 16.80 25.92
N GLY A 200 21.83 15.58 26.40
CA GLY A 200 21.31 15.08 27.67
C GLY A 200 19.79 14.89 27.62
N ASN A 201 19.12 14.90 28.77
CA ASN A 201 17.67 14.67 28.84
C ASN A 201 16.86 15.85 28.25
N PRO A 202 16.17 15.68 27.09
CA PRO A 202 15.42 16.77 26.46
C PRO A 202 14.25 17.29 27.30
N SER A 203 13.66 16.45 28.16
CA SER A 203 12.56 16.84 29.06
C SER A 203 12.94 17.93 30.06
N SER A 204 14.24 18.18 30.28
CA SER A 204 14.71 19.24 31.18
C SER A 204 14.60 20.66 30.59
N PHE A 205 14.43 20.80 29.28
CA PHE A 205 14.39 22.10 28.61
C PHE A 205 13.36 22.24 27.49
N LEU A 206 12.74 21.14 27.01
CA LEU A 206 11.62 21.20 26.08
C LEU A 206 10.35 21.63 26.82
N GLY A 207 9.65 22.64 26.31
CA GLY A 207 8.29 22.94 26.75
C GLY A 207 7.30 21.86 26.30
N GLU A 208 6.14 21.77 26.96
CA GLU A 208 5.09 20.76 26.66
C GLU A 208 4.61 20.78 25.19
N LYS A 209 4.75 21.94 24.53
CA LYS A 209 4.34 22.19 23.15
C LYS A 209 5.48 22.03 22.13
N THR A 210 6.69 21.65 22.56
CA THR A 210 7.88 21.55 21.70
C THR A 210 8.40 20.12 21.63
N LYS A 211 8.73 19.67 20.42
CA LYS A 211 9.33 18.37 20.15
C LYS A 211 10.69 18.54 19.48
N LEU A 212 11.62 17.64 19.80
CA LEU A 212 12.92 17.50 19.15
C LEU A 212 12.97 16.15 18.45
N ALA A 213 13.27 16.15 17.15
CA ALA A 213 13.46 14.94 16.35
C ALA A 213 14.89 14.86 15.81
N PHE A 214 15.43 13.64 15.80
CA PHE A 214 16.71 13.28 15.18
C PHE A 214 16.40 12.64 13.83
N LEU A 215 16.94 13.20 12.76
CA LEU A 215 16.71 12.74 11.38
C LEU A 215 18.07 12.44 10.75
N PRO A 216 18.51 11.17 10.74
CA PRO A 216 19.83 10.82 10.25
C PRO A 216 19.85 10.92 8.72
N ASN A 217 20.91 11.51 8.17
CA ASN A 217 21.15 11.62 6.75
C ASN A 217 22.55 11.09 6.42
N THR A 218 22.62 10.11 5.54
CA THR A 218 23.86 9.44 5.13
C THR A 218 24.88 10.37 4.45
N SER A 219 24.46 11.54 3.98
CA SER A 219 25.31 12.49 3.24
C SER A 219 25.77 13.72 4.05
N SER A 220 25.05 14.08 5.12
CA SER A 220 25.25 15.36 5.83
C SER A 220 25.30 15.26 7.35
N GLY A 221 25.17 14.06 7.94
CA GLY A 221 25.15 13.85 9.39
C GLY A 221 23.73 13.77 9.95
N VAL A 222 23.48 14.27 11.15
CA VAL A 222 22.13 14.22 11.76
C VAL A 222 21.46 15.58 11.67
N LYS A 223 20.27 15.64 11.06
CA LYS A 223 19.40 16.82 11.06
C LYS A 223 18.58 16.81 12.35
N LEU A 224 18.77 17.79 13.21
CA LEU A 224 17.92 18.00 14.38
C LEU A 224 16.79 18.94 14.01
N ARG A 225 15.54 18.52 14.22
CA ARG A 225 14.35 19.32 13.96
C ARG A 225 13.63 19.66 15.26
N ILE A 226 13.41 20.94 15.48
CA ILE A 226 12.72 21.47 16.65
C ILE A 226 11.36 21.99 16.16
N THR A 227 10.28 21.37 16.61
CA THR A 227 8.92 21.74 16.19
C THR A 227 8.14 22.18 17.43
N THR A 228 7.71 23.44 17.46
CA THR A 228 6.82 23.98 18.51
C THR A 228 5.44 24.21 17.91
N ILE A 229 4.41 23.59 18.51
CA ILE A 229 3.02 23.68 18.04
C ILE A 229 2.13 24.12 19.19
N ASP A 230 1.49 25.27 19.05
CA ASP A 230 0.41 25.68 19.94
C ASP A 230 -0.93 25.69 19.20
N ARG A 231 -1.81 24.75 19.55
CA ARG A 231 -3.12 24.58 18.92
C ARG A 231 -4.20 25.49 19.49
N GLU A 232 -3.92 26.18 20.59
CA GLU A 232 -4.86 27.06 21.30
C GLU A 232 -4.48 28.55 21.21
N CYS A 233 -3.38 28.87 20.55
CA CYS A 233 -2.88 30.23 20.44
C CYS A 233 -3.70 31.06 19.45
N VAL A 234 -4.77 31.70 19.94
CA VAL A 234 -5.49 32.72 19.19
C VAL A 234 -4.62 33.99 19.12
N GLY A 235 -3.78 34.08 18.09
CA GLY A 235 -3.18 35.34 17.66
C GLY A 235 -1.81 35.74 18.22
N ASN A 236 -1.07 34.86 18.91
CA ASN A 236 0.28 35.19 19.42
C ASN A 236 1.36 34.22 18.93
N ILE A 237 1.63 34.25 17.61
CA ILE A 237 2.70 33.46 16.96
C ILE A 237 4.09 33.74 17.57
N ASP A 238 4.27 34.91 18.17
CA ASP A 238 5.56 35.34 18.73
C ASP A 238 5.95 34.48 19.94
N LEU A 239 4.99 34.01 20.74
CA LEU A 239 5.29 33.09 21.85
C LEU A 239 5.78 31.71 21.35
N VAL A 240 5.15 31.17 20.30
CA VAL A 240 5.57 29.90 19.68
C VAL A 240 6.97 30.03 19.08
N LYS A 241 7.25 31.17 18.43
CA LYS A 241 8.57 31.51 17.91
C LYS A 241 9.62 31.66 19.00
N GLN A 242 9.31 32.42 20.05
CA GLN A 242 10.21 32.63 21.19
C GLN A 242 10.57 31.32 21.87
N GLU A 243 9.61 30.43 22.08
CA GLU A 243 9.86 29.11 22.68
C GLU A 243 10.72 28.21 21.76
N ASN A 244 10.41 28.18 20.45
CA ASN A 244 11.20 27.43 19.49
C ASN A 244 12.66 27.93 19.43
N GLU A 245 12.86 29.24 19.39
CA GLU A 245 14.17 29.88 19.42
C GLU A 245 14.89 29.65 20.76
N ARG A 246 14.18 29.68 21.89
CA ARG A 246 14.76 29.35 23.21
C ARG A 246 15.34 27.94 23.21
N VAL A 247 14.57 26.95 22.74
CA VAL A 247 15.03 25.55 22.64
C VAL A 247 16.20 25.43 21.66
N LYS A 248 16.13 26.08 20.50
CA LYS A 248 17.23 26.10 19.52
C LYS A 248 18.52 26.64 20.13
N ASN A 249 18.45 27.75 20.86
CA ASN A 249 19.61 28.37 21.51
C ASN A 249 20.20 27.47 22.62
N ILE A 250 19.37 26.75 23.37
CA ILE A 250 19.85 25.76 24.35
C ILE A 250 20.58 24.62 23.64
N LEU A 251 20.03 24.09 22.54
CA LEU A 251 20.70 23.05 21.76
C LEU A 251 22.02 23.57 21.18
N LEU A 252 22.03 24.74 20.56
CA LEU A 252 23.25 25.39 20.08
C LEU A 252 24.29 25.53 21.19
N SER A 253 23.91 25.88 22.44
CA SER A 253 24.88 25.98 23.54
C SER A 253 25.55 24.65 23.91
N LYS A 254 24.88 23.51 23.66
CA LYS A 254 25.37 22.17 23.98
C LYS A 254 26.15 21.51 22.85
N ILE A 255 25.72 21.70 21.60
CA ILE A 255 26.25 20.98 20.44
C ILE A 255 26.83 21.89 19.36
N LYS A 256 27.15 23.16 19.68
CA LYS A 256 27.67 24.15 18.71
C LYS A 256 28.80 23.62 17.85
N SER A 257 29.70 22.82 18.43
CA SER A 257 30.87 22.26 17.75
C SER A 257 30.52 21.29 16.61
N PHE A 258 29.32 20.72 16.62
CA PHE A 258 28.84 19.79 15.60
C PHE A 258 27.93 20.48 14.57
N VAL A 259 27.34 21.62 14.91
CA VAL A 259 26.39 22.32 14.02
C VAL A 259 27.15 23.12 12.97
N TYR A 260 26.88 22.86 11.70
CA TYR A 260 27.45 23.62 10.58
C TYR A 260 26.45 24.55 9.90
N SER A 261 25.14 24.32 10.04
CA SER A 261 24.10 25.17 9.44
C SER A 261 22.79 25.11 10.25
N GLU A 262 22.03 26.21 10.24
CA GLU A 262 20.64 26.28 10.75
C GLU A 262 19.59 26.13 9.62
N SER A 263 20.04 25.83 8.40
CA SER A 263 19.22 25.65 7.21
C SER A 263 19.60 24.35 6.50
N ASP A 264 18.61 23.58 6.07
CA ASP A 264 18.81 22.36 5.29
C ASP A 264 19.11 22.64 3.80
N GLN A 265 19.02 23.89 3.37
CA GLN A 265 19.41 24.33 2.03
C GLN A 265 20.92 24.57 1.88
N ILE A 266 21.64 24.72 3.00
CA ILE A 266 23.08 24.98 3.00
C ILE A 266 23.80 23.67 3.27
N GLN A 267 24.60 23.22 2.30
CA GLN A 267 25.45 22.02 2.45
C GLN A 267 26.78 22.38 3.13
N LEU A 268 27.48 21.38 3.66
CA LEU A 268 28.72 21.57 4.41
C LEU A 268 29.82 22.26 3.58
N GLU A 269 29.94 21.89 2.31
CA GLU A 269 30.87 22.49 1.35
C GLU A 269 30.61 23.99 1.14
N ASN A 270 29.36 24.45 1.19
CA ASN A 270 29.03 25.88 1.10
C ASN A 270 29.62 26.64 2.29
N VAL A 271 29.50 26.09 3.50
CA VAL A 271 30.03 26.69 4.73
C VAL A 271 31.57 26.73 4.70
N VAL A 272 32.22 25.65 4.26
CA VAL A 272 33.68 25.61 4.09
C VAL A 272 34.14 26.67 3.09
N GLY A 273 33.49 26.74 1.91
CA GLY A 273 33.81 27.74 0.90
C GLY A 273 33.62 29.18 1.40
N GLN A 274 32.52 29.45 2.11
CA GLN A 274 32.27 30.75 2.72
C GLN A 274 33.34 31.14 3.73
N LEU A 275 33.70 30.24 4.66
CA LEU A 275 34.75 30.51 5.66
C LEU A 275 36.11 30.78 5.01
N LEU A 276 36.45 30.08 3.93
CA LEU A 276 37.69 30.33 3.18
C LEU A 276 37.65 31.69 2.49
N MET A 277 36.53 32.07 1.87
CA MET A 277 36.37 33.39 1.23
C MET A 277 36.43 34.54 2.23
N GLU A 278 35.71 34.44 3.35
CA GLU A 278 35.68 35.45 4.42
C GLU A 278 37.08 35.70 4.99
N ARG A 279 37.87 34.63 5.13
CA ARG A 279 39.25 34.69 5.63
C ARG A 279 40.29 34.89 4.54
N ARG A 280 39.87 35.00 3.27
CA ARG A 280 40.73 35.11 2.08
C ARG A 280 41.80 34.02 1.98
N LEU A 281 41.44 32.79 2.38
CA LEU A 281 42.33 31.64 2.38
C LEU A 281 42.21 30.83 1.09
N LYS A 282 43.33 30.33 0.62
CA LYS A 282 43.46 29.47 -0.55
C LYS A 282 43.66 28.01 -0.15
N LEU A 283 43.03 27.10 -0.88
CA LEU A 283 42.97 25.66 -0.62
C LEU A 283 43.46 24.87 -1.83
N ALA A 284 44.21 23.80 -1.57
CA ALA A 284 44.52 22.75 -2.55
C ALA A 284 44.35 21.35 -1.95
N VAL A 285 44.01 20.36 -2.80
CA VAL A 285 43.66 19.00 -2.36
C VAL A 285 44.44 17.95 -3.14
N ALA A 286 45.01 16.97 -2.45
CA ALA A 286 45.70 15.80 -2.99
C ALA A 286 44.92 14.51 -2.63
N GLU A 287 44.40 13.81 -3.63
CA GLU A 287 43.47 12.68 -3.49
C GLU A 287 44.07 11.39 -4.04
N SER A 288 44.44 10.45 -3.16
CA SER A 288 44.99 9.13 -3.55
C SER A 288 43.98 8.00 -3.55
N CYS A 289 42.74 8.18 -3.06
CA CYS A 289 41.72 7.12 -3.03
C CYS A 289 40.30 7.56 -3.36
N THR A 290 40.02 8.87 -3.34
CA THR A 290 38.68 9.46 -3.56
C THR A 290 38.44 9.92 -4.99
N GLY A 291 39.42 9.80 -5.90
CA GLY A 291 39.22 10.08 -7.32
C GLY A 291 38.84 11.53 -7.67
N GLY A 292 39.08 12.51 -6.79
CA GLY A 292 38.70 13.91 -7.03
C GLY A 292 37.35 14.31 -6.41
N LEU A 293 36.69 13.43 -5.65
CA LEU A 293 35.36 13.71 -5.09
C LEU A 293 35.37 14.84 -4.04
N VAL A 294 36.44 14.99 -3.26
CA VAL A 294 36.54 16.09 -2.30
C VAL A 294 36.73 17.42 -3.04
N SER A 295 37.61 17.41 -4.05
CA SER A 295 37.78 18.55 -4.96
C SER A 295 36.44 18.91 -5.63
N ASN A 296 35.71 17.92 -6.16
CA ASN A 296 34.42 18.14 -6.81
C ASN A 296 33.40 18.82 -5.88
N ARG A 297 33.22 18.33 -4.64
CA ARG A 297 32.29 18.96 -3.69
C ARG A 297 32.65 20.41 -3.40
N LEU A 298 33.93 20.71 -3.23
CA LEU A 298 34.41 22.06 -2.94
C LEU A 298 34.33 23.00 -4.15
N THR A 299 34.52 22.48 -5.38
CA THR A 299 34.46 23.28 -6.60
C THR A 299 33.04 23.47 -7.12
N ASN A 300 32.10 22.58 -6.76
CA ASN A 300 30.69 22.67 -7.15
C ASN A 300 29.89 23.73 -6.37
N VAL A 301 30.56 24.50 -5.50
CA VAL A 301 30.00 25.68 -4.84
C VAL A 301 30.26 26.91 -5.70
N ALA A 302 29.21 27.71 -5.96
CA ALA A 302 29.34 28.95 -6.71
C ALA A 302 30.38 29.89 -6.07
N GLY A 303 31.30 30.43 -6.87
CA GLY A 303 32.40 31.28 -6.39
C GLY A 303 33.63 30.51 -5.90
N SER A 304 33.69 29.19 -6.10
CA SER A 304 34.81 28.34 -5.67
C SER A 304 36.18 28.74 -6.22
N SER A 305 36.23 29.41 -7.38
CA SER A 305 37.46 29.97 -7.96
C SER A 305 38.17 30.98 -7.05
N ASN A 306 37.48 31.55 -6.05
CA ASN A 306 38.06 32.50 -5.10
C ASN A 306 38.91 31.84 -4.01
N TYR A 307 38.71 30.54 -3.73
CA TYR A 307 39.44 29.82 -2.67
C TYR A 307 40.07 28.51 -3.12
N PHE A 308 39.57 27.84 -4.15
CA PHE A 308 40.10 26.56 -4.61
C PHE A 308 41.14 26.77 -5.72
N ILE A 309 42.41 26.48 -5.44
CA ILE A 309 43.51 26.72 -6.38
C ILE A 309 43.72 25.54 -7.31
N HIS A 310 43.86 24.34 -6.78
CA HIS A 310 44.01 23.13 -7.58
C HIS A 310 43.73 21.85 -6.79
N GLY A 311 43.38 20.80 -7.53
CA GLY A 311 43.30 19.43 -7.03
C GLY A 311 44.30 18.54 -7.76
N SER A 312 44.79 17.49 -7.10
CA SER A 312 45.67 16.49 -7.72
C SER A 312 45.22 15.09 -7.34
N VAL A 313 44.89 14.28 -8.34
CA VAL A 313 44.54 12.86 -8.17
C VAL A 313 45.80 12.01 -8.34
N ILE A 314 46.23 11.31 -7.30
CA ILE A 314 47.61 10.80 -7.14
C ILE A 314 47.67 9.36 -6.64
N TYR A 315 47.19 8.43 -7.48
CA TYR A 315 47.03 7.01 -7.11
C TYR A 315 48.36 6.24 -6.97
N SER A 316 49.31 6.43 -7.88
CA SER A 316 50.56 5.64 -7.87
C SER A 316 51.58 6.17 -6.85
N ASN A 317 52.55 5.34 -6.44
CA ASN A 317 53.62 5.76 -5.54
C ASN A 317 54.53 6.81 -6.21
N GLU A 318 54.78 6.65 -7.50
CA GLU A 318 55.56 7.61 -8.31
C GLU A 318 54.86 8.96 -8.36
N ALA A 319 53.53 8.98 -8.48
CA ALA A 319 52.75 10.23 -8.45
C ALA A 319 52.83 10.93 -7.09
N LYS A 320 52.82 10.17 -5.98
CA LYS A 320 53.03 10.71 -4.62
C LYS A 320 54.44 11.30 -4.46
N GLN A 321 55.46 10.59 -4.96
CA GLN A 321 56.84 11.05 -4.92
C GLN A 321 57.05 12.32 -5.76
N ARG A 322 56.44 12.41 -6.95
CA ARG A 322 56.48 13.63 -7.77
C ARG A 322 55.88 14.85 -7.06
N LEU A 323 54.87 14.65 -6.22
CA LEU A 323 54.32 15.73 -5.40
C LEU A 323 55.25 16.10 -4.23
N GLY A 324 56.12 15.18 -3.79
CA GLY A 324 57.12 15.41 -2.75
C GLY A 324 57.02 14.47 -1.53
N VAL A 325 56.20 13.41 -1.60
CA VAL A 325 56.18 12.35 -0.59
C VAL A 325 57.51 11.59 -0.63
N LYS A 326 58.11 11.36 0.53
CA LYS A 326 59.43 10.73 0.65
C LYS A 326 59.37 9.23 0.34
N SER A 327 60.40 8.72 -0.33
CA SER A 327 60.59 7.28 -0.55
C SER A 327 60.64 6.54 0.78
N GLU A 328 61.35 7.10 1.76
CA GLU A 328 61.52 6.47 3.08
C GLU A 328 60.18 6.32 3.81
N THR A 329 59.27 7.29 3.64
CA THR A 329 57.92 7.25 4.23
C THR A 329 57.05 6.18 3.57
N LEU A 330 57.13 6.04 2.25
CA LEU A 330 56.41 5.00 1.51
C LEU A 330 56.94 3.60 1.84
N ASP A 331 58.25 3.43 1.97
CA ASP A 331 58.87 2.14 2.29
C ASP A 331 58.60 1.71 3.74
N ALA A 332 58.67 2.65 4.69
CA ALA A 332 58.48 2.35 6.11
C ALA A 332 57.00 2.17 6.50
N PHE A 333 56.11 3.03 5.98
CA PHE A 333 54.72 3.10 6.42
C PHE A 333 53.73 2.64 5.36
N GLY A 334 54.13 2.47 4.10
CA GLY A 334 53.24 2.14 2.99
C GLY A 334 52.37 3.31 2.51
N ALA A 335 51.85 3.21 1.29
CA ALA A 335 51.09 4.26 0.61
C ALA A 335 49.80 4.70 1.33
N VAL A 336 49.22 3.83 2.17
CA VAL A 336 48.05 4.12 2.98
C VAL A 336 48.46 4.18 4.45
N SER A 337 48.75 5.38 4.91
CA SER A 337 49.23 5.67 6.26
C SER A 337 48.94 7.12 6.62
N GLU A 338 49.00 7.42 7.92
CA GLU A 338 48.84 8.79 8.43
C GLU A 338 49.98 9.68 7.92
N GLU A 339 51.21 9.16 7.93
CA GLU A 339 52.42 9.85 7.49
C GLU A 339 52.32 10.27 6.03
N VAL A 340 51.83 9.38 5.15
CA VAL A 340 51.60 9.72 3.74
C VAL A 340 50.51 10.77 3.58
N ALA A 341 49.39 10.67 4.32
CA ALA A 341 48.35 11.72 4.26
C ALA A 341 48.91 13.10 4.67
N ILE A 342 49.73 13.15 5.73
CA ILE A 342 50.40 14.35 6.23
C ILE A 342 51.36 14.93 5.18
N GLU A 343 52.21 14.10 4.59
CA GLU A 343 53.15 14.54 3.55
C GLU A 343 52.39 15.07 2.33
N LEU A 344 51.32 14.39 1.89
CA LEU A 344 50.46 14.87 0.82
C LEU A 344 49.85 16.24 1.12
N ALA A 345 49.33 16.45 2.34
CA ALA A 345 48.75 17.73 2.75
C ALA A 345 49.79 18.85 2.79
N LYS A 346 51.02 18.57 3.24
CA LYS A 346 52.11 19.55 3.25
C LYS A 346 52.58 19.87 1.84
N CYS A 347 52.86 18.85 1.05
CA CYS A 347 53.40 18.98 -0.30
C CYS A 347 52.44 19.73 -1.22
N ILE A 348 51.15 19.35 -1.24
CA ILE A 348 50.14 20.02 -2.08
C ILE A 348 50.00 21.50 -1.73
N ARG A 349 50.17 21.83 -0.44
CA ARG A 349 50.16 23.22 0.02
C ARG A 349 51.30 24.05 -0.56
N HIS A 350 52.48 23.45 -0.64
CA HIS A 350 53.71 24.11 -1.09
C HIS A 350 53.79 24.26 -2.61
N THR A 351 53.16 23.38 -3.39
CA THR A 351 53.20 23.43 -4.87
C THR A 351 52.71 24.73 -5.48
N ASN A 352 51.80 25.47 -4.81
CA ASN A 352 51.27 26.75 -5.29
C ASN A 352 51.12 27.82 -4.20
N ALA A 353 51.84 27.68 -3.08
CA ALA A 353 51.77 28.57 -1.93
C ALA A 353 50.33 28.88 -1.46
N CYS A 354 49.47 27.86 -1.38
CA CYS A 354 48.15 28.02 -0.79
C CYS A 354 48.23 27.97 0.74
N ASP A 355 47.21 28.50 1.42
CA ASP A 355 47.20 28.57 2.88
C ASP A 355 46.86 27.22 3.50
N VAL A 356 45.99 26.45 2.83
CA VAL A 356 45.47 25.15 3.28
C VAL A 356 45.79 24.06 2.26
N GLY A 357 46.41 22.98 2.71
CA GLY A 357 46.58 21.75 1.92
C GLY A 357 45.85 20.58 2.56
N VAL A 358 45.15 19.79 1.75
CA VAL A 358 44.44 18.58 2.20
C VAL A 358 45.03 17.36 1.50
N GLY A 359 45.44 16.36 2.27
CA GLY A 359 46.02 15.12 1.76
C GLY A 359 45.16 13.93 2.15
N ILE A 360 44.80 13.08 1.19
CA ILE A 360 43.92 11.94 1.39
C ILE A 360 44.57 10.68 0.80
N THR A 361 44.64 9.61 1.59
CA THR A 361 45.05 8.27 1.14
C THR A 361 44.22 7.19 1.82
N GLY A 362 43.98 6.05 1.17
CA GLY A 362 43.05 5.06 1.69
C GLY A 362 42.91 3.81 0.82
N ILE A 363 42.24 2.80 1.37
CA ILE A 363 41.88 1.55 0.70
C ILE A 363 40.36 1.55 0.54
N ALA A 364 39.85 1.99 -0.60
CA ALA A 364 38.41 2.03 -0.85
C ALA A 364 37.80 0.63 -1.11
N GLY A 365 38.61 -0.36 -1.49
CA GLY A 365 38.17 -1.73 -1.76
C GLY A 365 37.89 -2.05 -3.24
N PRO A 366 37.43 -3.27 -3.54
CA PRO A 366 37.22 -4.39 -2.60
C PRO A 366 38.52 -5.16 -2.26
N GLY A 367 39.63 -4.91 -2.97
CA GLY A 367 40.96 -5.52 -2.71
C GLY A 367 41.96 -4.57 -2.03
N GLY A 368 43.18 -5.05 -1.78
CA GLY A 368 44.29 -4.23 -1.27
C GLY A 368 44.34 -4.01 0.25
N GLY A 369 43.38 -4.58 1.00
CA GLY A 369 43.36 -4.56 2.46
C GLY A 369 44.25 -5.63 3.11
N SER A 370 44.61 -5.41 4.36
CA SER A 370 45.25 -6.37 5.27
C SER A 370 44.60 -6.27 6.67
N GLU A 371 44.86 -7.20 7.58
CA GLU A 371 44.33 -7.12 8.96
C GLU A 371 44.68 -5.80 9.65
N LYS A 372 45.90 -5.28 9.41
CA LYS A 372 46.36 -4.01 9.99
C LYS A 372 45.80 -2.78 9.26
N LYS A 373 45.47 -2.93 7.96
CA LYS A 373 44.96 -1.85 7.08
C LYS A 373 43.79 -2.38 6.26
N PRO A 374 42.59 -2.49 6.84
CA PRO A 374 41.46 -3.13 6.18
C PRO A 374 40.92 -2.28 5.02
N VAL A 375 40.16 -2.93 4.14
CA VAL A 375 39.31 -2.23 3.18
C VAL A 375 38.33 -1.32 3.93
N GLY A 376 38.19 -0.08 3.45
CA GLY A 376 37.42 1.00 4.07
C GLY A 376 38.21 1.90 5.02
N LEU A 377 39.53 1.67 5.18
CA LEU A 377 40.43 2.60 5.88
C LEU A 377 40.80 3.79 4.98
N VAL A 378 40.50 5.01 5.43
CA VAL A 378 40.91 6.28 4.79
C VAL A 378 41.58 7.18 5.81
N TRP A 379 42.71 7.77 5.45
CA TRP A 379 43.40 8.82 6.17
C TRP A 379 43.19 10.16 5.45
N ILE A 380 42.86 11.19 6.23
CA ILE A 380 42.80 12.58 5.79
C ILE A 380 43.70 13.43 6.69
N ALA A 381 44.48 14.32 6.08
CA ALA A 381 45.26 15.31 6.79
C ALA A 381 45.00 16.70 6.20
N VAL A 382 45.04 17.71 7.07
CA VAL A 382 44.91 19.12 6.73
C VAL A 382 46.11 19.87 7.29
N ALA A 383 46.81 20.60 6.43
CA ALA A 383 47.94 21.46 6.77
C ALA A 383 47.54 22.93 6.59
N PHE A 384 47.64 23.75 7.64
CA PHE A 384 47.31 25.19 7.61
C PHE A 384 48.34 25.98 8.45
N GLY A 385 49.10 26.87 7.83
CA GLY A 385 50.24 27.55 8.48
C GLY A 385 51.27 26.57 9.07
N GLY A 386 51.57 26.68 10.37
CA GLY A 386 52.37 25.71 11.11
C GLY A 386 51.59 24.53 11.70
N ALA A 387 50.25 24.57 11.64
CA ALA A 387 49.38 23.57 12.23
C ALA A 387 49.09 22.42 11.26
N LEU A 388 48.99 21.21 11.81
CA LEU A 388 48.72 19.98 11.10
C LEU A 388 47.72 19.16 11.89
N LYS A 389 46.68 18.66 11.22
CA LYS A 389 45.70 17.75 11.83
C LYS A 389 45.43 16.60 10.88
N SER A 390 45.49 15.38 11.39
CA SER A 390 45.18 14.13 10.68
C SER A 390 44.09 13.37 11.41
N SER A 391 43.34 12.56 10.66
CA SER A 391 42.33 11.65 11.19
C SER A 391 42.21 10.44 10.27
N SER A 392 41.83 9.30 10.83
CA SER A 392 41.40 8.13 10.06
C SER A 392 39.89 7.93 10.15
N LEU A 393 39.33 7.39 9.08
CA LEU A 393 37.99 6.84 8.99
C LEU A 393 38.15 5.35 8.68
N LYS A 394 37.49 4.50 9.46
CA LYS A 394 37.41 3.06 9.22
C LYS A 394 35.96 2.72 9.00
N GLU A 395 35.51 2.72 7.76
CA GLU A 395 34.25 2.07 7.44
C GLU A 395 34.54 0.57 7.30
N LYS A 396 33.85 -0.25 8.09
CA LYS A 396 33.83 -1.68 7.80
C LYS A 396 33.02 -1.84 6.52
N TYR A 397 33.67 -2.16 5.41
CA TYR A 397 32.98 -2.82 4.31
C TYR A 397 32.52 -4.18 4.83
N ASP A 398 31.28 -4.23 5.30
CA ASP A 398 30.68 -5.44 5.79
C ASP A 398 30.26 -6.25 4.57
N ALA A 399 30.83 -7.45 4.39
CA ALA A 399 30.30 -8.40 3.41
C ALA A 399 28.80 -8.68 3.65
N LYS A 400 28.31 -8.44 4.88
CA LYS A 400 26.88 -8.46 5.22
C LYS A 400 26.04 -7.37 4.54
N GLU A 401 26.61 -6.27 4.03
CA GLU A 401 25.84 -5.30 3.24
C GLU A 401 25.52 -5.83 1.83
N MET A 402 26.37 -6.68 1.26
CA MET A 402 26.05 -7.39 0.02
C MET A 402 24.94 -8.43 0.24
N GLU A 403 24.94 -9.12 1.39
CA GLU A 403 23.85 -10.04 1.76
C GLU A 403 22.49 -9.34 1.95
N LYS A 404 22.48 -8.02 2.18
CA LYS A 404 21.25 -7.21 2.26
C LYS A 404 20.74 -6.73 0.90
N VAL A 405 21.53 -6.85 -0.17
CA VAL A 405 21.07 -6.45 -1.51
C VAL A 405 20.08 -7.49 -1.99
N ARG A 406 18.81 -7.13 -1.89
CA ARG A 406 17.71 -7.93 -2.43
C ARG A 406 17.87 -8.02 -3.95
N VAL A 407 17.89 -9.24 -4.47
CA VAL A 407 17.88 -9.51 -5.91
C VAL A 407 16.45 -9.80 -6.30
N ASP A 408 15.83 -8.84 -6.98
CA ASP A 408 14.50 -9.00 -7.54
C ASP A 408 14.60 -9.28 -9.05
N LEU A 409 13.73 -10.18 -9.50
CA LEU A 409 13.45 -10.44 -10.91
C LEU A 409 12.03 -9.97 -11.19
N GLU A 410 11.90 -9.07 -12.14
CA GLU A 410 10.62 -8.48 -12.54
C GLU A 410 10.33 -8.81 -14.00
N ILE A 411 9.06 -8.78 -14.38
CA ILE A 411 8.67 -8.91 -15.79
C ILE A 411 8.75 -7.51 -16.41
N PRO A 412 9.55 -7.30 -17.47
CA PRO A 412 9.64 -6.00 -18.10
C PRO A 412 8.33 -5.61 -18.79
N ASN A 413 8.01 -4.32 -18.81
CA ASN A 413 6.79 -3.79 -19.44
C ASN A 413 6.75 -4.03 -20.97
N GLU A 414 7.91 -4.18 -21.61
CA GLU A 414 8.00 -4.47 -23.04
C GLU A 414 8.73 -5.80 -23.27
N GLU A 415 8.11 -6.71 -24.04
CA GLU A 415 8.65 -8.05 -24.35
C GLU A 415 10.05 -8.01 -25.00
N LYS A 416 10.41 -6.91 -25.68
CA LYS A 416 11.74 -6.73 -26.27
C LYS A 416 12.87 -6.74 -25.24
N PHE A 417 12.57 -6.44 -23.98
CA PHE A 417 13.52 -6.45 -22.86
C PHE A 417 13.60 -7.80 -22.15
N GLY A 418 13.13 -8.87 -22.77
CA GLY A 418 13.27 -10.24 -22.26
C GLY A 418 12.07 -10.71 -21.44
N ASP A 419 12.23 -11.88 -20.83
CA ASP A 419 11.21 -12.54 -20.03
C ASP A 419 11.26 -12.11 -18.57
N PHE A 420 12.47 -11.85 -18.07
CA PHE A 420 12.72 -11.28 -16.75
C PHE A 420 13.78 -10.20 -16.84
N SER A 421 13.74 -9.24 -15.92
CA SER A 421 14.73 -8.18 -15.78
C SER A 421 15.13 -8.02 -14.32
N SER A 422 16.40 -7.69 -14.08
CA SER A 422 16.89 -7.33 -12.75
C SER A 422 17.65 -6.01 -12.78
N ASN A 423 17.36 -5.15 -11.81
CA ASN A 423 18.08 -3.91 -11.54
C ASN A 423 19.20 -4.08 -10.50
N VAL A 424 19.56 -5.32 -10.13
CA VAL A 424 20.54 -5.63 -9.07
C VAL A 424 21.85 -4.88 -9.23
N ALA A 425 22.32 -4.67 -10.47
CA ALA A 425 23.56 -3.95 -10.73
C ALA A 425 23.51 -2.48 -10.29
N MET A 426 22.33 -1.85 -10.30
CA MET A 426 22.13 -0.48 -9.81
C MET A 426 22.14 -0.40 -8.28
N PHE A 427 21.59 -1.42 -7.60
CA PHE A 427 21.67 -1.51 -6.15
C PHE A 427 23.11 -1.80 -5.70
N LEU A 428 23.77 -2.74 -6.36
CA LEU A 428 25.17 -3.05 -6.13
C LEU A 428 26.08 -1.87 -6.45
N ALA A 429 25.75 -1.00 -7.41
CA ALA A 429 26.56 0.18 -7.72
C ALA A 429 26.74 1.12 -6.53
N LYS A 430 25.72 1.24 -5.67
CA LYS A 430 25.82 2.04 -4.43
C LYS A 430 26.80 1.41 -3.44
N VAL A 431 26.77 0.08 -3.32
CA VAL A 431 27.60 -0.68 -2.38
C VAL A 431 29.05 -0.78 -2.89
N LEU A 432 29.22 -1.20 -4.14
CA LEU A 432 30.51 -1.43 -4.80
C LEU A 432 31.20 -0.15 -5.27
N LYS A 433 30.48 0.98 -5.31
CA LYS A 433 30.95 2.26 -5.87
C LYS A 433 31.55 2.09 -7.29
N LYS A 434 31.00 1.15 -8.06
CA LYS A 434 31.33 0.88 -9.47
C LYS A 434 30.18 1.29 -10.39
N SER A 435 30.47 1.53 -11.66
CA SER A 435 29.43 1.78 -12.67
C SER A 435 28.46 0.59 -12.72
N PRO A 436 27.12 0.82 -12.66
CA PRO A 436 26.12 -0.24 -12.79
C PRO A 436 26.33 -1.12 -14.03
N ILE A 437 26.76 -0.54 -15.16
CA ILE A 437 26.98 -1.27 -16.41
C ILE A 437 28.15 -2.26 -16.24
N LEU A 438 29.25 -1.83 -15.61
CA LEU A 438 30.39 -2.72 -15.35
C LEU A 438 30.02 -3.83 -14.38
N ILE A 439 29.20 -3.53 -13.37
CA ILE A 439 28.68 -4.55 -12.45
C ILE A 439 27.78 -5.53 -13.20
N ALA A 440 26.90 -5.05 -14.07
CA ALA A 440 26.04 -5.91 -14.88
C ALA A 440 26.87 -6.83 -15.78
N GLU A 441 27.95 -6.34 -16.40
CA GLU A 441 28.88 -7.18 -17.18
C GLU A 441 29.60 -8.22 -16.30
N GLU A 442 30.07 -7.83 -15.12
CA GLU A 442 30.69 -8.76 -14.15
C GLU A 442 29.69 -9.85 -13.72
N VAL A 443 28.47 -9.46 -13.35
CA VAL A 443 27.40 -10.39 -12.96
C VAL A 443 27.02 -11.30 -14.12
N LYS A 444 26.83 -10.76 -15.32
CA LYS A 444 26.57 -11.55 -16.54
C LYS A 444 27.67 -12.57 -16.78
N SER A 445 28.94 -12.17 -16.68
CA SER A 445 30.09 -13.07 -16.87
C SER A 445 30.09 -14.24 -15.88
N VAL A 446 29.76 -13.99 -14.61
CA VAL A 446 29.66 -15.03 -13.59
C VAL A 446 28.45 -15.94 -13.84
N LEU A 447 27.30 -15.37 -14.20
CA LEU A 447 26.08 -16.13 -14.48
C LEU A 447 26.26 -17.07 -15.68
N LEU A 448 26.97 -16.63 -16.73
CA LEU A 448 27.30 -17.46 -17.90
C LEU A 448 28.28 -18.60 -17.59
N GLN A 449 28.92 -18.63 -16.42
CA GLN A 449 29.72 -19.78 -15.98
C GLN A 449 28.86 -20.87 -15.31
N ASN A 450 27.60 -20.57 -14.99
CA ASN A 450 26.69 -21.49 -14.33
C ASN A 450 25.97 -22.38 -15.36
N LYS A 451 26.47 -23.62 -15.50
CA LYS A 451 25.93 -24.63 -16.43
C LYS A 451 24.45 -24.96 -16.21
N GLU A 452 23.92 -24.78 -15.01
CA GLU A 452 22.49 -25.00 -14.75
C GLU A 452 21.63 -23.84 -15.26
N LEU A 453 22.19 -22.63 -15.31
CA LEU A 453 21.52 -21.46 -15.88
C LEU A 453 21.46 -21.54 -17.41
N ASP A 454 22.50 -22.06 -18.06
CA ASP A 454 22.53 -22.24 -19.53
C ASP A 454 21.37 -23.10 -20.05
N LYS A 455 20.86 -24.02 -19.24
CA LYS A 455 19.67 -24.83 -19.58
C LYS A 455 18.38 -24.02 -19.50
N LYS A 456 18.32 -22.99 -18.66
CA LYS A 456 17.10 -22.21 -18.38
C LYS A 456 17.02 -20.89 -19.14
N VAL A 457 18.17 -20.28 -19.42
CA VAL A 457 18.28 -18.95 -20.04
C VAL A 457 19.08 -19.09 -21.33
N SER A 458 18.52 -18.62 -22.45
CA SER A 458 19.18 -18.61 -23.76
C SER A 458 20.10 -17.41 -23.94
N ASP A 459 19.78 -16.27 -23.31
CA ASP A 459 20.58 -15.05 -23.41
C ASP A 459 20.38 -14.14 -22.20
N ILE A 460 21.41 -13.34 -21.89
CA ILE A 460 21.37 -12.28 -20.88
C ILE A 460 21.88 -11.00 -21.56
N LYS A 461 20.99 -10.02 -21.74
CA LYS A 461 21.34 -8.72 -22.35
C LYS A 461 21.39 -7.64 -21.30
N ILE A 462 22.33 -6.72 -21.46
CA ILE A 462 22.43 -5.54 -20.61
C ILE A 462 21.77 -4.38 -21.35
N ALA A 463 20.85 -3.68 -20.68
CA ALA A 463 20.14 -2.55 -21.26
C ALA A 463 20.15 -1.33 -20.33
N GLY A 464 20.08 -0.14 -20.93
CA GLY A 464 20.00 1.13 -20.21
C GLY A 464 21.13 1.31 -19.18
N ASN A 465 20.76 1.65 -17.95
CA ASN A 465 21.69 1.92 -16.85
C ASN A 465 22.16 0.66 -16.10
N GLY A 466 22.29 -0.50 -16.78
CA GLY A 466 22.76 -1.74 -16.18
C GLY A 466 21.66 -2.73 -15.77
N PHE A 467 20.50 -2.71 -16.43
CA PHE A 467 19.50 -3.77 -16.26
C PHE A 467 20.00 -5.08 -16.89
N LEU A 468 19.83 -6.19 -16.19
CA LEU A 468 20.10 -7.53 -16.68
C LEU A 468 18.79 -8.16 -17.15
N ASN A 469 18.65 -8.30 -18.47
CA ASN A 469 17.47 -8.83 -19.13
C ASN A 469 17.71 -10.29 -19.55
N PHE A 470 16.89 -11.20 -19.03
CA PHE A 470 16.99 -12.64 -19.21
C PHE A 470 15.99 -13.12 -20.25
N TYR A 471 16.44 -13.93 -21.20
CA TYR A 471 15.60 -14.58 -22.19
C TYR A 471 15.59 -16.08 -21.89
N LEU A 472 14.40 -16.66 -21.68
CA LEU A 472 14.29 -18.08 -21.36
C LEU A 472 14.71 -18.94 -22.54
N SER A 473 15.28 -20.10 -22.25
CA SER A 473 15.60 -21.09 -23.26
C SER A 473 14.33 -21.83 -23.70
N PRO A 474 14.31 -22.38 -24.93
CA PRO A 474 13.24 -23.29 -25.33
C PRO A 474 13.09 -24.50 -24.39
N HIS A 475 14.19 -25.01 -23.83
CA HIS A 475 14.17 -26.11 -22.87
C HIS A 475 13.40 -25.75 -21.59
N CYS A 476 13.54 -24.52 -21.08
CA CYS A 476 12.80 -24.06 -19.91
C CYS A 476 11.27 -24.04 -20.16
N LEU A 477 10.85 -23.68 -21.37
CA LEU A 477 9.43 -23.67 -21.75
C LEU A 477 8.88 -25.10 -21.81
N VAL A 478 9.67 -26.03 -22.36
CA VAL A 478 9.35 -27.46 -22.42
C VAL A 478 9.23 -28.06 -21.01
N ASP A 479 10.20 -27.78 -20.12
CA ASP A 479 10.17 -28.20 -18.72
C ASP A 479 8.93 -27.70 -17.98
N CYS A 480 8.52 -26.45 -18.25
CA CYS A 480 7.29 -25.90 -17.68
C CYS A 480 6.07 -26.73 -18.06
N ILE A 481 5.95 -27.15 -19.32
CA ILE A 481 4.85 -27.99 -19.77
C ILE A 481 4.90 -29.37 -19.10
N TYR A 482 6.07 -29.99 -19.00
CA TYR A 482 6.19 -31.26 -18.27
C TYR A 482 5.75 -31.13 -16.81
N MET A 483 6.18 -30.08 -16.11
CA MET A 483 5.77 -29.83 -14.72
C MET A 483 4.25 -29.71 -14.59
N ILE A 484 3.58 -28.93 -15.46
CA ILE A 484 2.12 -28.77 -15.41
C ILE A 484 1.39 -30.09 -15.69
N LEU A 485 1.91 -30.89 -16.63
CA LEU A 485 1.31 -32.18 -17.00
C LEU A 485 1.52 -33.26 -15.94
N GLU A 486 2.64 -33.22 -15.22
CA GLU A 486 2.96 -34.14 -14.14
C GLU A 486 2.18 -33.79 -12.87
N GLU A 487 2.20 -32.51 -12.45
CA GLU A 487 1.56 -32.07 -11.21
C GLU A 487 0.04 -31.94 -11.33
N LYS A 488 -0.50 -31.71 -12.54
CA LYS A 488 -1.95 -31.67 -12.84
C LYS A 488 -2.73 -30.75 -11.89
N ASP A 489 -3.62 -31.33 -11.08
CA ASP A 489 -4.49 -30.63 -10.13
C ASP A 489 -3.68 -30.02 -8.95
N HIS A 490 -2.39 -30.33 -8.83
CA HIS A 490 -1.49 -29.80 -7.80
C HIS A 490 -0.45 -28.81 -8.33
N TYR A 491 -0.47 -28.48 -9.63
CA TYR A 491 0.45 -27.48 -10.16
C TYR A 491 0.24 -26.13 -9.48
N GLY A 492 1.31 -25.55 -8.94
CA GLY A 492 1.26 -24.30 -8.16
C GLY A 492 0.95 -24.48 -6.67
N HIS A 493 0.75 -25.72 -6.20
CA HIS A 493 0.59 -25.99 -4.78
C HIS A 493 1.96 -26.14 -4.11
N ILE A 494 2.10 -25.61 -2.90
CA ILE A 494 3.30 -25.81 -2.09
C ILE A 494 3.27 -27.23 -1.50
N LYS A 495 4.29 -28.03 -1.83
CA LYS A 495 4.52 -29.34 -1.21
C LYS A 495 5.07 -29.14 0.21
N ASN A 496 4.18 -28.94 1.18
CA ASN A 496 4.57 -28.66 2.55
C ASN A 496 4.82 -29.96 3.34
N SER A 497 5.98 -30.09 4.00
CA SER A 497 6.30 -31.22 4.88
C SER A 497 5.77 -31.03 6.30
N GLU A 498 5.48 -29.80 6.71
CA GLU A 498 4.90 -29.45 8.01
C GLU A 498 3.43 -29.05 7.86
N LYS A 499 2.54 -29.71 8.60
CA LYS A 499 1.09 -29.47 8.55
C LYS A 499 0.71 -28.18 9.30
N LYS A 500 0.91 -27.02 8.66
CA LYS A 500 0.42 -25.74 9.19
C LYS A 500 -1.10 -25.67 9.16
N THR A 501 -1.70 -25.03 10.16
CA THR A 501 -3.15 -24.89 10.30
C THR A 501 -3.57 -23.43 10.18
N ALA A 502 -4.71 -23.17 9.54
CA ALA A 502 -5.28 -21.84 9.44
C ALA A 502 -6.77 -21.85 9.81
N LEU A 503 -7.22 -20.82 10.51
CA LEU A 503 -8.64 -20.54 10.71
C LEU A 503 -9.02 -19.36 9.83
N VAL A 504 -10.06 -19.51 9.00
CA VAL A 504 -10.61 -18.43 8.18
C VAL A 504 -12.04 -18.16 8.66
N GLU A 505 -12.25 -17.01 9.29
CA GLU A 505 -13.58 -16.57 9.76
C GLU A 505 -14.20 -15.59 8.76
N TYR A 506 -15.44 -15.83 8.35
CA TYR A 506 -16.14 -14.97 7.39
C TYR A 506 -17.67 -15.11 7.47
N VAL A 507 -18.39 -14.21 6.77
CA VAL A 507 -19.85 -13.97 6.85
C VAL A 507 -20.30 -13.37 8.19
N SER A 508 -20.06 -14.12 9.27
CA SER A 508 -20.34 -13.79 10.67
C SER A 508 -21.62 -12.98 10.89
N ALA A 509 -22.73 -13.44 10.31
CA ALA A 509 -24.01 -12.73 10.36
C ALA A 509 -24.91 -13.33 11.44
N ASN A 510 -25.53 -12.47 12.25
CA ASN A 510 -26.52 -12.92 13.23
C ASN A 510 -27.75 -13.49 12.51
N PRO A 511 -28.42 -14.52 13.07
CA PRO A 511 -29.58 -15.16 12.47
C PRO A 511 -30.87 -14.32 12.60
N THR A 512 -30.78 -13.02 12.31
CA THR A 512 -31.89 -12.06 12.40
C THR A 512 -32.61 -11.83 11.08
N GLY A 513 -32.06 -12.31 9.96
CA GLY A 513 -32.68 -12.22 8.65
C GLY A 513 -31.84 -12.89 7.54
N PRO A 514 -32.32 -12.88 6.29
CA PRO A 514 -31.60 -13.43 5.14
C PRO A 514 -30.28 -12.69 4.86
N LEU A 515 -29.34 -13.34 4.16
CA LEU A 515 -28.07 -12.72 3.78
C LEU A 515 -28.28 -11.60 2.75
N THR A 516 -27.56 -10.49 2.96
CA THR A 516 -27.47 -9.39 2.00
C THR A 516 -26.30 -9.61 1.03
N VAL A 517 -26.33 -8.89 -0.10
CA VAL A 517 -25.24 -8.89 -1.09
C VAL A 517 -23.87 -8.58 -0.47
N GLY A 518 -23.81 -7.61 0.46
CA GLY A 518 -22.55 -7.27 1.16
C GLY A 518 -21.98 -8.42 2.00
N ARG A 519 -22.84 -9.14 2.73
CA ARG A 519 -22.45 -10.35 3.47
C ARG A 519 -22.04 -11.47 2.51
N GLY A 520 -22.69 -11.56 1.34
CA GLY A 520 -22.30 -12.46 0.26
C GLY A 520 -20.90 -12.22 -0.28
N ARG A 521 -20.51 -10.96 -0.51
CA ARG A 521 -19.13 -10.61 -0.93
C ARG A 521 -18.10 -11.05 0.11
N GLY A 522 -18.36 -10.81 1.40
CA GLY A 522 -17.48 -11.27 2.48
C GLY A 522 -17.41 -12.80 2.53
N GLY A 523 -18.54 -13.45 2.29
CA GLY A 523 -18.69 -14.89 2.02
C GLY A 523 -17.69 -15.42 1.01
N VAL A 524 -17.81 -14.91 -0.22
CA VAL A 524 -17.01 -15.35 -1.37
C VAL A 524 -15.53 -15.02 -1.17
N LEU A 525 -15.20 -13.84 -0.63
CA LEU A 525 -13.82 -13.44 -0.36
C LEU A 525 -13.15 -14.41 0.62
N GLY A 526 -13.80 -14.73 1.74
CA GLY A 526 -13.25 -15.65 2.74
C GLY A 526 -13.10 -17.07 2.23
N ASP A 527 -14.08 -17.56 1.49
CA ASP A 527 -14.04 -18.89 0.88
C ASP A 527 -12.91 -19.02 -0.16
N THR A 528 -12.71 -18.02 -1.02
CA THR A 528 -11.61 -18.02 -1.98
C THR A 528 -10.24 -17.89 -1.30
N LEU A 529 -10.11 -17.06 -0.28
CA LEU A 529 -8.87 -16.98 0.51
C LEU A 529 -8.56 -18.29 1.22
N ALA A 530 -9.57 -18.99 1.75
CA ALA A 530 -9.41 -20.32 2.31
C ALA A 530 -8.88 -21.32 1.25
N ASN A 531 -9.47 -21.34 0.06
CA ASN A 531 -9.01 -22.21 -1.03
C ASN A 531 -7.56 -21.88 -1.45
N ILE A 532 -7.19 -20.59 -1.51
CA ILE A 532 -5.82 -20.17 -1.80
C ILE A 532 -4.87 -20.68 -0.71
N LEU A 533 -5.19 -20.50 0.58
CA LEU A 533 -4.36 -20.97 1.68
C LEU A 533 -4.16 -22.50 1.66
N GLU A 534 -5.18 -23.28 1.25
CA GLU A 534 -5.04 -24.71 1.05
C GLU A 534 -3.99 -25.05 -0.03
N THR A 535 -3.96 -24.30 -1.14
CA THR A 535 -2.90 -24.47 -2.15
C THR A 535 -1.51 -24.11 -1.60
N GLN A 536 -1.44 -23.22 -0.59
CA GLN A 536 -0.19 -22.80 0.05
C GLN A 536 0.20 -23.71 1.24
N GLY A 537 -0.40 -24.90 1.34
CA GLY A 537 -0.02 -25.92 2.30
C GLY A 537 -0.59 -25.74 3.70
N TYR A 538 -1.64 -24.94 3.87
CA TYR A 538 -2.38 -24.85 5.12
C TYR A 538 -3.55 -25.85 5.15
N HIS A 539 -3.78 -26.46 6.31
CA HIS A 539 -5.04 -27.09 6.64
C HIS A 539 -6.01 -26.03 7.17
N VAL A 540 -6.97 -25.64 6.36
CA VAL A 540 -7.88 -24.54 6.66
C VAL A 540 -9.14 -25.05 7.36
N THR A 541 -9.53 -24.37 8.44
CA THR A 541 -10.85 -24.47 9.07
C THR A 541 -11.65 -23.22 8.72
N ARG A 542 -12.78 -23.39 8.03
CA ARG A 542 -13.72 -22.31 7.70
C ARG A 542 -14.72 -22.16 8.83
N GLU A 543 -14.74 -21.01 9.50
CA GLU A 543 -15.56 -20.79 10.70
C GLU A 543 -16.57 -19.66 10.54
N TYR A 544 -17.80 -19.94 10.99
CA TYR A 544 -18.90 -18.99 11.03
C TYR A 544 -19.15 -18.56 12.47
N TYR A 545 -18.93 -17.29 12.79
CA TYR A 545 -19.27 -16.73 14.10
C TYR A 545 -20.69 -16.16 14.10
N PHE A 546 -21.48 -16.40 15.16
CA PHE A 546 -22.80 -15.78 15.28
C PHE A 546 -23.22 -15.53 16.73
N ASN A 547 -24.11 -14.56 16.91
CA ASN A 547 -24.75 -14.28 18.18
C ASN A 547 -26.28 -14.42 18.04
N ASN A 548 -26.87 -15.29 18.87
CA ASN A 548 -28.30 -15.58 18.91
C ASN A 548 -28.98 -15.11 20.22
N ALA A 549 -28.39 -14.13 20.87
CA ALA A 549 -28.92 -13.49 22.08
C ALA A 549 -29.14 -11.98 21.91
N GLY A 550 -29.60 -11.34 22.99
CA GLY A 550 -29.79 -9.89 23.04
C GLY A 550 -31.10 -9.38 22.43
N ARG A 551 -31.23 -8.04 22.40
CA ARG A 551 -32.47 -7.33 22.05
C ARG A 551 -32.94 -7.59 20.62
N GLN A 552 -32.02 -7.73 19.66
CA GLN A 552 -32.38 -8.00 18.26
C GLN A 552 -33.11 -9.35 18.12
N MET A 553 -32.65 -10.38 18.82
CA MET A 553 -33.29 -11.70 18.77
C MET A 553 -34.65 -11.71 19.49
N TYR A 554 -34.80 -10.93 20.56
CA TYR A 554 -36.11 -10.70 21.16
C TYR A 554 -37.08 -10.04 20.16
N ILE A 555 -36.64 -8.95 19.51
CA ILE A 555 -37.45 -8.24 18.51
C ILE A 555 -37.81 -9.17 17.35
N LEU A 556 -36.89 -10.04 16.91
CA LEU A 556 -37.17 -11.07 15.91
C LEU A 556 -38.30 -12.01 16.35
N GLY A 557 -38.17 -12.62 17.54
CA GLY A 557 -39.17 -13.55 18.06
C GLY A 557 -40.54 -12.89 18.21
N ASP A 558 -40.59 -11.67 18.73
CA ASP A 558 -41.83 -10.92 18.90
C ASP A 558 -42.42 -10.45 17.55
N SER A 559 -41.59 -10.13 16.56
CA SER A 559 -42.03 -9.83 15.18
C SER A 559 -42.73 -11.04 14.54
N VAL A 560 -42.18 -12.24 14.72
CA VAL A 560 -42.79 -13.49 14.23
C VAL A 560 -44.07 -13.79 15.00
N ARG A 561 -44.08 -13.63 16.32
CA ARG A 561 -45.28 -13.79 17.15
C ARG A 561 -46.41 -12.88 16.67
N LEU A 562 -46.14 -11.59 16.44
CA LEU A 562 -47.14 -10.63 15.96
C LEU A 562 -47.72 -11.03 14.59
N ARG A 563 -46.88 -11.50 13.65
CA ARG A 563 -47.37 -12.03 12.36
C ARG A 563 -48.16 -13.32 12.51
N TYR A 564 -47.80 -14.17 13.47
CA TYR A 564 -48.57 -15.38 13.77
C TYR A 564 -49.95 -15.03 14.35
N MET A 565 -50.02 -14.06 15.28
CA MET A 565 -51.30 -13.56 15.82
C MET A 565 -52.21 -12.96 14.74
N GLU A 566 -51.63 -12.25 13.78
CA GLU A 566 -52.34 -11.74 12.59
C GLU A 566 -52.97 -12.90 11.77
N LEU A 567 -52.25 -14.02 11.58
CA LEU A 567 -52.74 -15.18 10.82
C LEU A 567 -53.90 -15.92 11.50
N ILE A 568 -53.94 -15.95 12.83
CA ILE A 568 -55.01 -16.62 13.59
C ILE A 568 -56.24 -15.73 13.85
N GLY A 569 -56.22 -14.48 13.37
CA GLY A 569 -57.34 -13.53 13.49
C GLY A 569 -57.27 -12.60 14.71
N GLU A 570 -56.13 -12.54 15.42
CA GLU A 570 -55.93 -11.73 16.64
C GLU A 570 -54.81 -10.71 16.46
N GLY A 571 -54.76 -10.08 15.28
CA GLY A 571 -53.74 -9.09 14.93
C GLY A 571 -53.68 -7.92 15.93
N GLN A 572 -52.46 -7.55 16.31
CA GLN A 572 -52.16 -6.37 17.13
C GLN A 572 -51.35 -5.38 16.29
N ASP A 573 -51.25 -4.13 16.76
CA ASP A 573 -50.42 -3.11 16.12
C ASP A 573 -48.96 -3.56 16.07
N PHE A 574 -48.34 -3.41 14.90
CA PHE A 574 -46.95 -3.80 14.65
C PHE A 574 -46.03 -2.59 14.91
N PRO A 575 -45.06 -2.66 15.84
CA PRO A 575 -44.14 -1.55 16.07
C PRO A 575 -43.29 -1.22 14.83
N GLU A 576 -42.96 0.06 14.63
CA GLU A 576 -42.17 0.51 13.47
C GLU A 576 -40.77 -0.10 13.45
N ASP A 577 -40.12 -0.21 14.62
CA ASP A 577 -38.74 -0.71 14.76
C ASP A 577 -38.60 -2.24 14.67
N TYR A 578 -39.70 -2.96 14.44
CA TYR A 578 -39.71 -4.42 14.37
C TYR A 578 -39.40 -4.93 12.96
N TYR A 579 -39.02 -6.20 12.86
CA TYR A 579 -38.76 -6.81 11.56
C TYR A 579 -40.07 -7.04 10.80
N GLN A 580 -40.22 -6.41 9.64
CA GLN A 580 -41.46 -6.46 8.83
C GLN A 580 -41.30 -7.13 7.46
N GLY A 581 -40.12 -7.68 7.17
CA GLY A 581 -39.84 -8.33 5.89
C GLY A 581 -40.76 -9.52 5.62
N THR A 582 -40.92 -9.86 4.34
CA THR A 582 -41.75 -11.02 3.91
C THR A 582 -41.31 -12.33 4.55
N TYR A 583 -40.01 -12.50 4.83
CA TYR A 583 -39.48 -13.66 5.53
C TYR A 583 -40.11 -13.86 6.93
N ILE A 584 -40.44 -12.79 7.66
CA ILE A 584 -41.11 -12.87 8.98
C ILE A 584 -42.51 -13.48 8.82
N ARG A 585 -43.25 -13.06 7.80
CA ARG A 585 -44.57 -13.65 7.47
C ARG A 585 -44.44 -15.12 7.08
N ASN A 586 -43.42 -15.46 6.29
CA ASN A 586 -43.20 -16.84 5.86
C ASN A 586 -42.87 -17.76 7.06
N ILE A 587 -42.08 -17.28 8.02
CA ILE A 587 -41.78 -18.01 9.26
C ILE A 587 -43.06 -18.20 10.08
N ALA A 588 -43.84 -17.13 10.29
CA ALA A 588 -45.11 -17.21 11.01
C ALA A 588 -46.11 -18.18 10.34
N LEU A 589 -46.16 -18.18 9.00
CA LEU A 589 -46.99 -19.10 8.22
C LEU A 589 -46.53 -20.56 8.39
N ALA A 590 -45.22 -20.81 8.44
CA ALA A 590 -44.69 -22.15 8.70
C ALA A 590 -45.13 -22.66 10.09
N ILE A 591 -45.01 -21.82 11.12
CA ILE A 591 -45.48 -22.13 12.48
C ILE A 591 -46.98 -22.42 12.48
N PHE A 592 -47.79 -21.59 11.81
CA PHE A 592 -49.23 -21.80 11.70
C PHE A 592 -49.59 -23.10 10.99
N ASN A 593 -48.90 -23.45 9.90
CA ASN A 593 -49.13 -24.70 9.19
C ASN A 593 -48.77 -25.93 10.03
N GLU A 594 -47.76 -25.83 10.89
CA GLU A 594 -47.30 -26.93 11.76
C GLU A 594 -48.11 -27.07 13.05
N HIS A 595 -48.57 -25.95 13.64
CA HIS A 595 -49.14 -25.91 14.98
C HIS A 595 -50.59 -25.40 15.04
N GLY A 596 -51.17 -24.93 13.93
CA GLY A 596 -52.49 -24.30 13.92
C GLY A 596 -52.56 -23.12 14.89
N ASN A 597 -53.64 -23.04 15.69
CA ASN A 597 -53.85 -21.99 16.71
C ASN A 597 -53.35 -22.37 18.11
N THR A 598 -52.70 -23.53 18.28
CA THR A 598 -52.34 -24.06 19.60
C THR A 598 -51.30 -23.21 20.35
N LYS A 599 -50.60 -22.32 19.64
CA LYS A 599 -49.55 -21.44 20.18
C LYS A 599 -50.06 -20.05 20.53
N LYS A 600 -51.37 -19.82 20.50
CA LYS A 600 -52.02 -18.55 20.84
C LYS A 600 -51.76 -18.11 22.28
N ASP A 601 -51.93 -19.03 23.24
CA ASP A 601 -51.83 -18.72 24.68
C ASP A 601 -50.39 -18.87 25.23
N GLU A 602 -49.45 -19.31 24.37
CA GLU A 602 -48.04 -19.28 24.70
C GLU A 602 -47.55 -17.82 24.66
N ASN A 603 -47.56 -17.15 25.83
CA ASN A 603 -46.87 -15.88 26.08
C ASN A 603 -45.32 -15.95 25.88
N VAL A 604 -44.83 -16.96 25.17
CA VAL A 604 -43.45 -17.40 25.20
C VAL A 604 -42.75 -16.95 23.92
N ILE A 605 -42.30 -15.69 23.92
CA ILE A 605 -41.34 -15.17 22.93
C ILE A 605 -40.15 -16.12 22.68
N PRO A 606 -39.63 -16.88 23.68
CA PRO A 606 -38.61 -17.90 23.44
C PRO A 606 -38.94 -18.91 22.32
N PHE A 607 -40.17 -19.43 22.24
CA PHE A 607 -40.54 -20.39 21.19
C PHE A 607 -40.44 -19.77 19.79
N PHE A 608 -41.07 -18.61 19.60
CA PHE A 608 -41.03 -17.90 18.31
C PHE A 608 -39.61 -17.47 17.94
N LYS A 609 -38.82 -17.03 18.92
CA LYS A 609 -37.40 -16.70 18.74
C LYS A 609 -36.61 -17.93 18.26
N GLU A 610 -36.68 -19.06 18.98
CA GLU A 610 -35.93 -20.28 18.65
C GLU A 610 -36.32 -20.85 17.29
N TYR A 611 -37.62 -20.85 16.98
CA TYR A 611 -38.11 -21.29 15.67
C TYR A 611 -37.59 -20.37 14.55
N ALA A 612 -37.69 -19.05 14.74
CA ALA A 612 -37.22 -18.07 13.76
C ALA A 612 -35.71 -18.16 13.55
N GLU A 613 -34.94 -18.28 14.63
CA GLU A 613 -33.50 -18.47 14.61
C GLU A 613 -33.12 -19.72 13.80
N HIS A 614 -33.69 -20.88 14.15
CA HIS A 614 -33.40 -22.14 13.45
C HIS A 614 -33.76 -22.06 11.97
N LYS A 615 -34.93 -21.50 11.65
CA LYS A 615 -35.39 -21.34 10.28
C LYS A 615 -34.49 -20.41 9.48
N ILE A 616 -34.18 -19.22 9.99
CA ILE A 616 -33.31 -18.25 9.32
C ILE A 616 -31.91 -18.81 9.14
N PHE A 617 -31.33 -19.41 10.17
CA PHE A 617 -29.99 -19.97 10.09
C PHE A 617 -29.91 -21.14 9.10
N SER A 618 -30.95 -21.97 9.04
CA SER A 618 -31.07 -23.01 8.00
C SER A 618 -31.14 -22.40 6.60
N GLU A 619 -31.86 -21.31 6.38
CA GLU A 619 -31.91 -20.65 5.06
C GLU A 619 -30.58 -19.99 4.72
N ILE A 620 -29.91 -19.31 5.66
CA ILE A 620 -28.54 -18.78 5.48
C ILE A 620 -27.58 -19.86 4.98
N LYS A 621 -27.58 -21.04 5.63
CA LYS A 621 -26.75 -22.18 5.22
C LYS A 621 -27.07 -22.64 3.80
N LYS A 622 -28.35 -22.68 3.41
CA LYS A 622 -28.76 -23.03 2.04
C LYS A 622 -28.29 -21.98 1.04
N THR A 623 -28.47 -20.69 1.32
CA THR A 623 -28.00 -19.59 0.47
C THR A 623 -26.50 -19.68 0.22
N LEU A 624 -25.70 -19.92 1.27
CA LEU A 624 -24.25 -20.10 1.15
C LEU A 624 -23.89 -21.32 0.30
N LEU A 625 -24.59 -22.45 0.48
CA LEU A 625 -24.38 -23.66 -0.34
C LEU A 625 -24.69 -23.43 -1.82
N ARG A 626 -25.67 -22.58 -2.16
CA ARG A 626 -26.00 -22.22 -3.57
C ARG A 626 -24.83 -21.55 -4.29
N ILE A 627 -23.95 -20.87 -3.56
CA ILE A 627 -22.71 -20.26 -4.09
C ILE A 627 -21.46 -21.05 -3.70
N GLY A 628 -21.61 -22.33 -3.35
CA GLY A 628 -20.50 -23.24 -3.10
C GLY A 628 -19.78 -23.06 -1.76
N ILE A 629 -20.27 -22.20 -0.86
CA ILE A 629 -19.63 -21.93 0.42
C ILE A 629 -20.06 -22.96 1.47
N LYS A 630 -19.08 -23.57 2.14
CA LYS A 630 -19.27 -24.51 3.27
C LYS A 630 -18.39 -24.12 4.43
N HIS A 631 -18.95 -24.10 5.63
CA HIS A 631 -18.20 -23.88 6.87
C HIS A 631 -17.99 -25.21 7.59
N ASP A 632 -16.81 -25.37 8.17
CA ASP A 632 -16.40 -26.54 8.94
C ASP A 632 -16.81 -26.41 10.42
N SER A 633 -16.82 -25.17 10.92
CA SER A 633 -17.13 -24.84 12.32
C SER A 633 -18.14 -23.69 12.42
N PHE A 634 -18.96 -23.74 13.46
CA PHE A 634 -19.91 -22.67 13.83
C PHE A 634 -19.67 -22.32 15.29
N PHE A 635 -19.23 -21.09 15.56
CA PHE A 635 -18.96 -20.60 16.91
C PHE A 635 -20.09 -19.69 17.39
N ASN A 636 -20.78 -20.07 18.46
CA ASN A 636 -21.80 -19.23 19.07
C ASN A 636 -21.18 -18.36 20.17
N GLU A 637 -21.37 -17.03 20.09
CA GLU A 637 -20.90 -16.09 21.11
C GLU A 637 -21.37 -16.47 22.53
N LEU A 638 -22.55 -17.08 22.67
CA LEU A 638 -23.07 -17.55 23.97
C LEU A 638 -22.10 -18.46 24.72
N GLU A 639 -21.26 -19.22 24.02
CA GLU A 639 -20.26 -20.10 24.63
C GLU A 639 -19.22 -19.32 25.46
N LEU A 640 -18.99 -18.04 25.14
CA LEU A 640 -18.07 -17.16 25.88
C LEU A 640 -18.61 -16.77 27.26
N TYR A 641 -19.93 -16.85 27.45
CA TYR A 641 -20.63 -16.51 28.70
C TYR A 641 -20.96 -17.75 29.55
N GLN A 642 -20.68 -18.95 29.05
CA GLN A 642 -20.93 -20.20 29.75
C GLN A 642 -19.65 -20.70 30.43
N ILE A 643 -19.83 -21.51 31.48
CA ILE A 643 -18.70 -22.15 32.15
C ILE A 643 -18.06 -23.11 31.15
N ASN A 644 -16.79 -22.84 30.81
CA ASN A 644 -16.00 -23.73 29.99
C ASN A 644 -15.78 -25.04 30.76
N LYS A 645 -16.20 -26.16 30.18
CA LYS A 645 -16.14 -27.48 30.85
C LYS A 645 -14.73 -27.93 31.21
N GLN A 646 -13.70 -27.44 30.51
CA GLN A 646 -12.30 -27.79 30.76
C GLN A 646 -11.65 -26.89 31.81
N LYS A 647 -11.92 -25.58 31.76
CA LYS A 647 -11.29 -24.58 32.65
C LYS A 647 -12.11 -24.29 33.93
N GLY A 648 -13.40 -24.62 33.95
CA GLY A 648 -14.28 -24.35 35.09
C GLY A 648 -14.68 -22.87 35.28
N THR A 649 -14.26 -22.00 34.36
CA THR A 649 -14.49 -20.54 34.36
C THR A 649 -15.15 -20.10 33.05
N LYS A 650 -15.65 -18.87 32.98
CA LYS A 650 -16.17 -18.31 31.72
C LYS A 650 -15.03 -17.65 30.93
N PRO A 651 -14.92 -17.87 29.61
CA PRO A 651 -13.89 -17.23 28.78
C PRO A 651 -13.81 -15.70 28.93
N ILE A 652 -14.95 -15.00 29.04
CA ILE A 652 -14.96 -13.55 29.26
C ILE A 652 -14.39 -13.15 30.63
N GLU A 653 -14.63 -13.93 31.67
CA GLU A 653 -14.14 -13.66 33.02
C GLU A 653 -12.63 -13.90 33.08
N ASP A 654 -12.15 -14.94 32.40
CA ASP A 654 -10.71 -15.24 32.25
C ASP A 654 -9.95 -14.06 31.62
N VAL A 655 -10.49 -13.46 30.56
CA VAL A 655 -9.89 -12.29 29.90
C VAL A 655 -9.80 -11.10 30.87
N VAL A 656 -10.90 -10.77 31.55
CA VAL A 656 -10.93 -9.64 32.49
C VAL A 656 -9.94 -9.88 33.63
N MET A 657 -9.89 -11.08 34.20
CA MET A 657 -8.94 -11.43 35.25
C MET A 657 -7.49 -11.37 34.77
N ALA A 658 -7.20 -11.87 33.57
CA ALA A 658 -5.85 -11.86 33.02
C ALA A 658 -5.35 -10.44 32.73
N LEU A 659 -6.19 -9.57 32.15
CA LEU A 659 -5.86 -8.16 31.94
C LEU A 659 -5.72 -7.40 33.27
N ARG A 660 -6.55 -7.72 34.27
CA ARG A 660 -6.47 -7.14 35.61
C ARG A 660 -5.17 -7.52 36.31
N ASN A 661 -4.77 -8.80 36.26
CA ASN A 661 -3.52 -9.28 36.84
C ASN A 661 -2.29 -8.64 36.18
N LYS A 662 -2.38 -8.25 34.90
CA LYS A 662 -1.33 -7.50 34.20
C LYS A 662 -1.40 -5.98 34.40
N GLY A 663 -2.37 -5.48 35.19
CA GLY A 663 -2.50 -4.06 35.53
C GLY A 663 -3.09 -3.18 34.43
N TYR A 664 -3.87 -3.76 33.51
CA TYR A 664 -4.52 -3.07 32.38
C TYR A 664 -6.03 -2.89 32.55
N ILE A 665 -6.57 -3.19 33.73
CA ILE A 665 -7.98 -2.97 34.07
C ILE A 665 -8.09 -1.98 35.22
N GLU A 666 -9.04 -1.06 35.13
CA GLU A 666 -9.44 -0.15 36.20
C GLU A 666 -10.96 -0.12 36.33
N GLU A 667 -11.47 -0.05 37.56
CA GLU A 667 -12.90 0.21 37.81
C GLU A 667 -13.10 1.71 38.00
N ARG A 668 -13.90 2.34 37.13
CA ARG A 668 -14.22 3.78 37.19
C ARG A 668 -15.68 4.01 36.81
N ASP A 669 -16.37 4.84 37.58
CA ASP A 669 -17.79 5.19 37.37
C ASP A 669 -18.73 3.96 37.33
N GLY A 670 -18.38 2.92 38.09
CA GLY A 670 -19.11 1.65 38.13
C GLY A 670 -18.90 0.76 36.89
N ALA A 671 -18.05 1.15 35.96
CA ALA A 671 -17.70 0.39 34.75
C ALA A 671 -16.26 -0.15 34.83
N THR A 672 -16.01 -1.25 34.11
CA THR A 672 -14.67 -1.86 33.98
C THR A 672 -13.99 -1.35 32.70
N TRP A 673 -12.91 -0.61 32.86
CA TRP A 673 -12.15 0.03 31.78
C TRP A 673 -10.87 -0.72 31.45
N PHE A 674 -10.63 -0.93 30.16
CA PHE A 674 -9.36 -1.34 29.59
C PHE A 674 -8.47 -0.13 29.35
N LEU A 675 -7.33 -0.10 30.06
CA LEU A 675 -6.38 1.00 30.09
C LEU A 675 -5.51 1.08 28.82
N THR A 676 -6.14 1.24 27.66
CA THR A 676 -5.47 1.34 26.36
C THR A 676 -4.58 2.57 26.24
N THR A 677 -4.80 3.62 27.06
CA THR A 677 -3.89 4.79 27.11
C THR A 677 -2.46 4.41 27.49
N LYS A 678 -2.28 3.37 28.32
CA LYS A 678 -0.95 2.80 28.63
C LYS A 678 -0.25 2.22 27.40
N CYS A 679 -1.01 1.91 26.34
CA CYS A 679 -0.52 1.36 25.08
C CYS A 679 -0.44 2.41 23.97
N GLY A 680 -0.59 3.71 24.29
CA GLY A 680 -0.47 4.81 23.33
C GLY A 680 -1.77 5.21 22.62
N PHE A 681 -2.93 4.67 23.03
CA PHE A 681 -4.23 5.12 22.51
C PHE A 681 -4.67 6.44 23.17
N GLU A 682 -5.51 7.22 22.49
CA GLU A 682 -5.97 8.52 23.01
C GLU A 682 -6.88 8.40 24.25
N LYS A 683 -7.66 7.32 24.34
CA LYS A 683 -8.65 7.10 25.40
C LYS A 683 -8.81 5.63 25.74
N ASP A 684 -9.00 5.38 27.03
CA ASP A 684 -9.34 4.05 27.56
C ASP A 684 -10.69 3.58 27.01
N LYS A 685 -10.87 2.26 26.95
CA LYS A 685 -12.06 1.63 26.38
C LYS A 685 -12.82 0.89 27.46
N ALA A 686 -14.13 1.06 27.53
CA ALA A 686 -14.95 0.24 28.43
C ALA A 686 -14.98 -1.21 27.92
N LEU A 687 -14.76 -2.19 28.81
CA LEU A 687 -15.02 -3.61 28.54
C LEU A 687 -16.38 -4.04 29.10
N ILE A 688 -16.73 -3.55 30.29
CA ILE A 688 -18.02 -3.78 30.95
C ILE A 688 -18.60 -2.42 31.32
N LYS A 689 -19.86 -2.18 30.94
CA LYS A 689 -20.58 -0.93 31.23
C LYS A 689 -20.96 -0.86 32.72
N SER A 690 -21.37 0.33 33.18
CA SER A 690 -21.89 0.52 34.53
C SER A 690 -23.17 -0.27 34.82
N THR A 691 -23.88 -0.71 33.78
CA THR A 691 -25.03 -1.62 33.87
C THR A 691 -24.64 -3.08 34.14
N GLY A 692 -23.34 -3.42 34.12
CA GLY A 692 -22.82 -4.78 34.23
C GLY A 692 -22.77 -5.55 32.91
N GLU A 693 -23.29 -4.99 31.82
CA GLU A 693 -23.26 -5.61 30.49
C GLU A 693 -21.90 -5.42 29.81
N PRO A 694 -21.37 -6.44 29.11
CA PRO A 694 -20.16 -6.27 28.31
C PRO A 694 -20.39 -5.38 27.10
N THR A 695 -19.32 -4.71 26.68
CA THR A 695 -19.22 -4.08 25.36
C THR A 695 -18.80 -5.10 24.30
N TYR A 696 -18.96 -4.79 23.01
CA TYR A 696 -18.55 -5.67 21.91
C TYR A 696 -17.06 -6.08 21.93
N ARG A 697 -16.20 -5.27 22.56
CA ARG A 697 -14.76 -5.56 22.69
C ARG A 697 -14.47 -6.81 23.51
N LEU A 698 -15.19 -7.01 24.61
CA LEU A 698 -14.89 -8.11 25.54
C LEU A 698 -15.14 -9.50 24.90
N PRO A 699 -16.30 -9.80 24.29
CA PRO A 699 -16.51 -11.07 23.62
C PRO A 699 -15.54 -11.24 22.44
N ASP A 700 -15.20 -10.19 21.69
CA ASP A 700 -14.22 -10.30 20.61
C ASP A 700 -12.82 -10.69 21.11
N ILE A 701 -12.36 -10.10 22.21
CA ILE A 701 -11.08 -10.48 22.84
C ILE A 701 -11.15 -11.95 23.31
N ALA A 702 -12.22 -12.32 24.02
CA ALA A 702 -12.40 -13.68 24.52
C ALA A 702 -12.47 -14.71 23.39
N TYR A 703 -13.16 -14.39 22.30
CA TYR A 703 -13.24 -15.23 21.11
C TYR A 703 -11.87 -15.41 20.45
N HIS A 704 -11.09 -14.35 20.30
CA HIS A 704 -9.74 -14.49 19.75
C HIS A 704 -8.81 -15.29 20.67
N VAL A 705 -8.96 -15.18 21.99
CA VAL A 705 -8.29 -16.07 22.95
C VAL A 705 -8.64 -17.53 22.68
N THR A 706 -9.91 -17.87 22.39
CA THR A 706 -10.26 -19.27 22.05
C THR A 706 -9.64 -19.73 20.73
N LYS A 707 -9.46 -18.83 19.74
CA LYS A 707 -8.76 -19.16 18.49
C LYS A 707 -7.29 -19.50 18.74
N PHE A 708 -6.60 -18.74 19.60
CA PHE A 708 -5.22 -19.04 19.99
C PHE A 708 -5.12 -20.33 20.80
N ASP A 709 -6.03 -20.55 21.75
CA ASP A 709 -6.05 -21.75 22.57
C ASP A 709 -6.31 -23.03 21.73
N ARG A 710 -6.97 -22.90 20.57
CA ARG A 710 -7.14 -23.98 19.59
C ARG A 710 -5.88 -24.27 18.75
N GLY A 711 -4.83 -23.45 18.86
CA GLY A 711 -3.50 -23.75 18.33
C GLY A 711 -3.28 -23.46 16.85
N PHE A 712 -4.08 -22.58 16.22
CA PHE A 712 -3.91 -22.24 14.80
C PHE A 712 -2.59 -21.49 14.53
N ASP A 713 -1.96 -21.77 13.40
CA ASP A 713 -0.74 -21.06 12.95
C ASP A 713 -1.06 -19.73 12.26
N LEU A 714 -2.24 -19.64 11.64
CA LEU A 714 -2.76 -18.45 10.99
C LEU A 714 -4.23 -18.25 11.38
N ILE A 715 -4.60 -17.03 11.76
CA ILE A 715 -5.98 -16.62 12.02
C ILE A 715 -6.31 -15.52 11.02
N LEU A 716 -7.14 -15.82 10.03
CA LEU A 716 -7.58 -14.86 9.02
C LEU A 716 -9.04 -14.48 9.28
N ASN A 717 -9.29 -13.21 9.60
CA ASN A 717 -10.63 -12.68 9.76
C ASN A 717 -11.04 -11.89 8.51
N VAL A 718 -12.25 -12.13 7.99
CA VAL A 718 -12.82 -11.40 6.86
C VAL A 718 -13.96 -10.53 7.36
N PHE A 719 -13.73 -9.22 7.39
CA PHE A 719 -14.66 -8.25 7.97
C PHE A 719 -15.15 -7.24 6.94
N GLY A 720 -16.34 -6.68 7.20
CA GLY A 720 -16.78 -5.44 6.57
C GLY A 720 -16.09 -4.22 7.17
N THR A 721 -16.17 -3.09 6.47
CA THR A 721 -15.62 -1.80 6.92
C THR A 721 -16.10 -1.34 8.29
N ASP A 722 -17.25 -1.84 8.75
CA ASP A 722 -17.86 -1.46 10.03
C ASP A 722 -17.06 -1.94 11.25
N HIS A 723 -16.08 -2.84 11.07
CA HIS A 723 -15.27 -3.43 12.15
C HIS A 723 -13.83 -2.88 12.24
N ILE A 724 -13.47 -1.87 11.43
CA ILE A 724 -12.10 -1.33 11.37
C ILE A 724 -11.67 -0.70 12.69
N ASP A 725 -12.59 -0.01 13.38
CA ASP A 725 -12.27 0.80 14.57
C ASP A 725 -12.08 -0.04 15.85
N GLU A 726 -12.63 -1.25 15.90
CA GLU A 726 -12.61 -2.11 17.10
C GLU A 726 -11.46 -3.13 17.10
N TYR A 727 -11.03 -3.57 15.92
CA TYR A 727 -9.98 -4.58 15.77
C TYR A 727 -8.62 -4.20 16.43
N PRO A 728 -8.14 -2.95 16.38
CA PRO A 728 -6.90 -2.56 17.08
C PRO A 728 -6.96 -2.76 18.59
N ASP A 729 -8.14 -2.59 19.20
CA ASP A 729 -8.35 -2.79 20.64
C ASP A 729 -8.18 -4.28 20.99
N VAL A 730 -8.69 -5.18 20.15
CA VAL A 730 -8.59 -6.64 20.29
C VAL A 730 -7.14 -7.11 20.17
N VAL A 731 -6.43 -6.67 19.13
CA VAL A 731 -5.00 -7.00 18.92
C VAL A 731 -4.16 -6.54 20.11
N THR A 732 -4.43 -5.34 20.63
CA THR A 732 -3.71 -4.79 21.77
C THR A 732 -3.92 -5.66 23.02
N ALA A 733 -5.15 -6.07 23.30
CA ALA A 733 -5.45 -6.95 24.43
C ALA A 733 -4.73 -8.30 24.29
N LEU A 734 -4.75 -8.92 23.11
CA LEU A 734 -4.08 -10.21 22.86
C LEU A 734 -2.56 -10.12 23.03
N ASN A 735 -1.95 -9.04 22.54
CA ASN A 735 -0.53 -8.77 22.73
C ASN A 735 -0.17 -8.61 24.22
N ILE A 736 -0.99 -7.88 24.99
CA ILE A 736 -0.82 -7.77 26.44
C ILE A 736 -0.93 -9.13 27.12
N LEU A 737 -1.89 -9.97 26.70
CA LEU A 737 -2.08 -11.31 27.24
C LEU A 737 -0.91 -12.25 26.91
N GLY A 738 -0.09 -11.93 25.91
CA GLY A 738 1.14 -12.64 25.54
C GLY A 738 0.97 -13.55 24.32
N TYR A 739 -0.10 -13.35 23.54
CA TYR A 739 -0.32 -14.08 22.30
C TYR A 739 0.48 -13.46 21.14
N ASP A 740 0.95 -14.31 20.22
CA ASP A 740 1.62 -13.88 19.00
C ASP A 740 0.60 -13.31 17.99
N VAL A 741 0.38 -12.01 18.06
CA VAL A 741 -0.57 -11.30 17.19
C VAL A 741 -0.13 -11.27 15.72
N SER A 742 1.12 -11.63 15.38
CA SER A 742 1.57 -11.72 13.98
C SER A 742 0.85 -12.82 13.20
N LYS A 743 0.28 -13.81 13.92
CA LYS A 743 -0.57 -14.86 13.37
C LYS A 743 -1.93 -14.34 12.91
N ILE A 744 -2.36 -13.15 13.33
CA ILE A 744 -3.66 -12.61 12.94
C ILE A 744 -3.52 -11.77 11.68
N LYS A 745 -4.37 -12.06 10.70
CA LYS A 745 -4.52 -11.33 9.45
C LYS A 745 -5.98 -10.91 9.29
N VAL A 746 -6.19 -9.74 8.69
CA VAL A 746 -7.54 -9.23 8.43
C VAL A 746 -7.67 -8.85 6.97
N ALA A 747 -8.71 -9.38 6.32
CA ALA A 747 -9.15 -8.95 5.01
C ALA A 747 -10.43 -8.12 5.18
N ILE A 748 -10.34 -6.82 4.93
CA ILE A 748 -11.50 -5.91 4.99
C ILE A 748 -12.09 -5.79 3.59
N ASN A 749 -13.39 -5.99 3.44
CA ASN A 749 -14.10 -5.75 2.20
C ASN A 749 -14.95 -4.46 2.25
N GLN A 750 -14.89 -3.69 1.16
CA GLN A 750 -15.74 -2.50 0.99
C GLN A 750 -17.18 -2.85 0.59
N PHE A 751 -18.07 -1.87 0.72
CA PHE A 751 -19.47 -1.99 0.31
C PHE A 751 -19.66 -2.37 -1.16
N VAL A 752 -20.74 -3.10 -1.42
CA VAL A 752 -21.22 -3.45 -2.76
C VAL A 752 -22.38 -2.55 -3.12
N THR A 753 -22.38 -2.05 -4.36
CA THR A 753 -23.49 -1.30 -4.95
C THR A 753 -23.91 -2.00 -6.22
N VAL A 754 -25.18 -2.36 -6.33
CA VAL A 754 -25.71 -3.03 -7.52
C VAL A 754 -26.16 -1.97 -8.53
N THR A 755 -25.76 -2.14 -9.79
CA THR A 755 -25.99 -1.17 -10.87
C THR A 755 -26.55 -1.84 -12.13
N ILE A 756 -27.36 -1.08 -12.87
CA ILE A 756 -27.79 -1.40 -14.25
C ILE A 756 -27.53 -0.16 -15.10
N ASP A 757 -26.76 -0.30 -16.19
CA ASP A 757 -26.38 0.80 -17.09
C ASP A 757 -25.80 2.02 -16.32
N GLY A 758 -24.92 1.74 -15.35
CA GLY A 758 -24.25 2.75 -14.52
C GLY A 758 -25.12 3.42 -13.44
N LYS A 759 -26.41 3.07 -13.34
CA LYS A 759 -27.32 3.60 -12.32
C LYS A 759 -27.48 2.64 -11.17
N VAL A 760 -27.38 3.15 -9.94
CA VAL A 760 -27.64 2.36 -8.72
C VAL A 760 -29.09 1.90 -8.73
N VAL A 761 -29.29 0.59 -8.60
CA VAL A 761 -30.60 -0.02 -8.52
C VAL A 761 -30.73 -0.74 -7.18
N LYS A 762 -31.85 -0.51 -6.49
CA LYS A 762 -32.24 -1.42 -5.42
C LYS A 762 -32.88 -2.63 -6.07
N MET A 763 -32.35 -3.82 -5.79
CA MET A 763 -32.95 -5.08 -6.22
C MET A 763 -34.42 -5.11 -5.79
N SER A 764 -35.31 -5.48 -6.72
CA SER A 764 -36.77 -5.48 -6.53
C SER A 764 -37.19 -6.51 -5.48
N THR A 765 -37.11 -6.13 -4.22
CA THR A 765 -37.70 -6.91 -3.14
C THR A 765 -39.22 -6.86 -3.26
N ARG A 766 -39.88 -8.02 -3.13
CA ARG A 766 -41.30 -8.09 -2.77
C ARG A 766 -41.45 -7.43 -1.39
N LYS A 767 -41.72 -6.12 -1.38
CA LYS A 767 -41.81 -5.19 -0.23
C LYS A 767 -40.47 -4.86 0.47
N GLY A 768 -39.66 -4.05 -0.22
CA GLY A 768 -38.76 -3.00 0.28
C GLY A 768 -37.96 -3.24 1.57
N ASN A 769 -36.63 -3.37 1.45
CA ASN A 769 -35.62 -2.48 2.10
C ASN A 769 -34.17 -3.00 2.08
N ALA A 770 -33.87 -4.22 1.58
CA ALA A 770 -32.50 -4.73 1.50
C ALA A 770 -32.21 -5.49 0.18
N GLU A 771 -30.99 -5.38 -0.34
CA GLU A 771 -30.51 -6.18 -1.48
C GLU A 771 -30.10 -7.58 -0.97
N LEU A 772 -30.96 -8.57 -1.21
CA LEU A 772 -30.74 -9.95 -0.77
C LEU A 772 -29.78 -10.69 -1.70
N LEU A 773 -28.99 -11.58 -1.12
CA LEU A 773 -28.04 -12.40 -1.88
C LEU A 773 -28.75 -13.45 -2.75
N ASP A 774 -29.82 -14.07 -2.26
CA ASP A 774 -30.59 -15.05 -3.05
C ASP A 774 -31.17 -14.44 -4.32
N ASP A 775 -31.71 -13.21 -4.24
CA ASP A 775 -32.24 -12.50 -5.41
C ASP A 775 -31.14 -12.29 -6.46
N LEU A 776 -29.91 -11.98 -6.03
CA LEU A 776 -28.77 -11.81 -6.94
C LEU A 776 -28.38 -13.14 -7.59
N ILE A 777 -28.31 -14.22 -6.80
CA ILE A 777 -27.96 -15.56 -7.30
C ILE A 777 -29.00 -16.05 -8.31
N GLU A 778 -30.29 -15.79 -8.08
CA GLU A 778 -31.36 -16.15 -9.02
C GLU A 778 -31.26 -15.38 -10.33
N ASP A 779 -30.81 -14.13 -10.26
CA ASP A 779 -30.80 -13.23 -11.40
C ASP A 779 -29.58 -13.43 -12.32
N VAL A 780 -28.39 -13.71 -11.75
CA VAL A 780 -27.14 -13.84 -12.53
C VAL A 780 -26.46 -15.21 -12.42
N GLY A 781 -26.86 -16.05 -11.47
CA GLY A 781 -26.23 -17.35 -11.21
C GLY A 781 -25.04 -17.30 -10.24
N ALA A 782 -24.65 -18.47 -9.74
CA ALA A 782 -23.62 -18.60 -8.72
C ALA A 782 -22.23 -18.19 -9.20
N ASP A 783 -21.78 -18.69 -10.37
CA ASP A 783 -20.45 -18.40 -10.90
C ASP A 783 -20.26 -16.89 -11.19
N ALA A 784 -21.26 -16.25 -11.80
CA ALA A 784 -21.26 -14.81 -12.03
C ALA A 784 -21.20 -14.02 -10.73
N THR A 785 -22.02 -14.39 -9.74
CA THR A 785 -22.01 -13.77 -8.41
C THR A 785 -20.62 -13.85 -7.77
N ARG A 786 -20.00 -15.04 -7.76
CA ARG A 786 -18.68 -15.26 -7.16
C ARG A 786 -17.59 -14.47 -7.87
N PHE A 787 -17.49 -14.60 -9.19
CA PHE A 787 -16.41 -13.97 -9.94
C PHE A 787 -16.48 -12.45 -9.87
N PHE A 788 -17.68 -11.85 -9.99
CA PHE A 788 -17.83 -10.39 -9.91
C PHE A 788 -17.51 -9.84 -8.52
N PHE A 789 -17.74 -10.61 -7.45
CA PHE A 789 -17.31 -10.23 -6.09
C PHE A 789 -15.79 -10.24 -5.90
N ILE A 790 -15.07 -11.12 -6.63
CA ILE A 790 -13.61 -11.30 -6.49
C ILE A 790 -12.81 -10.46 -7.49
N MET A 791 -13.35 -10.16 -8.68
CA MET A 791 -12.58 -9.53 -9.77
C MET A 791 -12.11 -8.09 -9.47
N ARG A 792 -12.52 -7.50 -8.34
CA ARG A 792 -12.09 -6.19 -7.85
C ARG A 792 -11.41 -6.35 -6.49
N SER A 793 -10.47 -5.45 -6.19
CA SER A 793 -9.78 -5.44 -4.90
C SER A 793 -10.78 -5.35 -3.75
N LYS A 794 -10.49 -6.05 -2.65
CA LYS A 794 -11.24 -5.94 -1.39
C LYS A 794 -11.29 -4.51 -0.85
N ASP A 795 -10.26 -3.71 -1.16
CA ASP A 795 -10.09 -2.33 -0.67
C ASP A 795 -10.86 -1.30 -1.51
N SER A 796 -11.45 -1.69 -2.64
CA SER A 796 -12.26 -0.81 -3.49
C SER A 796 -13.76 -1.10 -3.35
N HIS A 797 -14.57 -0.03 -3.37
CA HIS A 797 -16.01 -0.14 -3.56
C HIS A 797 -16.31 -0.95 -4.82
N LEU A 798 -17.27 -1.89 -4.72
CA LEU A 798 -17.63 -2.75 -5.85
C LEU A 798 -18.96 -2.29 -6.45
N ASN A 799 -18.90 -1.81 -7.69
CA ASN A 799 -20.08 -1.65 -8.53
C ASN A 799 -20.37 -2.97 -9.25
N PHE A 800 -21.43 -3.66 -8.84
CA PHE A 800 -21.86 -4.91 -9.46
C PHE A 800 -22.78 -4.58 -10.64
N ASP A 801 -22.29 -4.74 -11.86
CA ASP A 801 -23.07 -4.52 -13.08
C ASP A 801 -23.90 -5.77 -13.41
N LEU A 802 -25.21 -5.70 -13.13
CA LEU A 802 -26.15 -6.81 -13.37
C LEU A 802 -26.31 -7.15 -14.85
N LYS A 803 -26.23 -6.15 -15.73
CA LYS A 803 -26.41 -6.37 -17.17
C LYS A 803 -25.22 -7.14 -17.70
N LEU A 804 -24.00 -6.68 -17.37
CA LEU A 804 -22.77 -7.34 -17.76
C LEU A 804 -22.69 -8.78 -17.21
N ALA A 805 -23.11 -8.99 -15.96
CA ALA A 805 -23.10 -10.31 -15.33
C ALA A 805 -24.04 -11.32 -16.02
N LYS A 806 -25.10 -10.86 -16.70
CA LYS A 806 -26.04 -11.71 -17.46
C LYS A 806 -25.65 -11.92 -18.91
N GLU A 807 -24.75 -11.11 -19.46
CA GLU A 807 -24.40 -11.22 -20.87
C GLU A 807 -23.75 -12.58 -21.17
N GLN A 808 -24.20 -13.24 -22.24
CA GLN A 808 -23.53 -14.42 -22.82
C GLN A 808 -22.63 -13.97 -23.98
N SER A 809 -21.70 -13.08 -23.67
CA SER A 809 -20.82 -12.43 -24.64
C SER A 809 -19.38 -12.44 -24.11
N ALA A 810 -18.42 -12.15 -24.98
CA ALA A 810 -17.01 -12.00 -24.59
C ALA A 810 -16.78 -10.83 -23.60
N LYS A 811 -17.76 -9.93 -23.42
CA LYS A 811 -17.68 -8.86 -22.41
C LYS A 811 -17.86 -9.39 -20.99
N ASN A 812 -18.63 -10.46 -20.82
CA ASN A 812 -18.80 -11.10 -19.51
C ASN A 812 -17.55 -11.95 -19.21
N PRO A 813 -16.76 -11.59 -18.19
CA PRO A 813 -15.50 -12.27 -17.90
C PRO A 813 -15.69 -13.74 -17.49
N VAL A 814 -16.82 -14.09 -16.88
CA VAL A 814 -17.14 -15.48 -16.51
C VAL A 814 -17.43 -16.29 -17.75
N PHE A 815 -18.30 -15.78 -18.63
CA PHE A 815 -18.60 -16.44 -19.90
C PHE A 815 -17.32 -16.62 -20.74
N TYR A 816 -16.49 -15.57 -20.82
CA TYR A 816 -15.20 -15.61 -21.54
C TYR A 816 -14.27 -16.71 -21.01
N LEU A 817 -14.12 -16.80 -19.68
CA LEU A 817 -13.26 -17.80 -19.04
C LEU A 817 -13.78 -19.23 -19.24
N HIS A 818 -15.08 -19.47 -19.03
CA HIS A 818 -15.69 -20.79 -19.25
C HIS A 818 -15.64 -21.18 -20.75
N TYR A 819 -15.80 -20.22 -21.65
CA TYR A 819 -15.70 -20.47 -23.09
C TYR A 819 -14.28 -20.88 -23.52
N ALA A 820 -13.24 -20.26 -22.94
CA ALA A 820 -11.86 -20.71 -23.13
C ALA A 820 -11.68 -22.16 -22.64
N TYR A 821 -12.16 -22.48 -21.44
CA TYR A 821 -12.04 -23.82 -20.85
C TYR A 821 -12.76 -24.91 -21.67
N THR A 822 -14.02 -24.68 -22.04
CA THR A 822 -14.82 -25.62 -22.85
C THR A 822 -14.22 -25.84 -24.25
N ARG A 823 -13.66 -24.79 -24.86
CA ARG A 823 -12.96 -24.90 -26.13
C ARG A 823 -11.71 -25.76 -26.01
N VAL A 824 -10.89 -25.56 -24.96
CA VAL A 824 -9.75 -26.43 -24.67
C VAL A 824 -10.20 -27.89 -24.54
N CYS A 825 -11.28 -28.15 -23.77
CA CYS A 825 -11.83 -29.49 -23.59
C CYS A 825 -12.30 -30.12 -24.92
N SER A 826 -12.94 -29.32 -25.78
CA SER A 826 -13.41 -29.76 -27.10
C SER A 826 -12.24 -30.15 -28.02
N ILE A 827 -11.16 -29.37 -28.03
CA ILE A 827 -9.95 -29.69 -28.82
C ILE A 827 -9.33 -31.01 -28.34
N LEU A 828 -9.20 -31.18 -27.02
CA LEU A 828 -8.63 -32.39 -26.43
C LEU A 828 -9.51 -33.62 -26.72
N SER A 829 -10.84 -33.47 -26.71
CA SER A 829 -11.76 -34.53 -27.10
C SER A 829 -11.59 -34.93 -28.57
N LEU A 830 -11.28 -33.99 -29.47
CA LEU A 830 -11.01 -34.26 -30.89
C LEU A 830 -9.62 -34.89 -31.11
N ALA A 831 -8.64 -34.56 -30.26
CA ALA A 831 -7.27 -35.07 -30.35
C ALA A 831 -7.13 -36.56 -29.92
N GLY A 832 -8.12 -37.08 -29.20
CA GLY A 832 -8.08 -38.41 -28.56
C GLY A 832 -7.15 -38.46 -27.34
N ASP A 833 -7.13 -39.61 -26.65
CA ASP A 833 -6.32 -39.78 -25.44
C ASP A 833 -4.82 -39.62 -25.71
N LEU A 834 -4.14 -38.99 -24.75
CA LEU A 834 -2.67 -38.96 -24.70
C LEU A 834 -2.17 -40.33 -24.21
N ASP A 835 -1.94 -41.26 -25.13
CA ASP A 835 -1.15 -42.48 -24.87
C ASP A 835 0.24 -42.11 -24.28
N GLU A 836 0.85 -43.00 -23.50
CA GLU A 836 2.22 -42.87 -23.01
C GLU A 836 3.23 -42.60 -24.14
N SER A 837 2.94 -43.06 -25.37
CA SER A 837 3.71 -42.71 -26.58
C SER A 837 3.76 -41.20 -26.89
N ARG A 838 2.79 -40.40 -26.40
CA ARG A 838 2.78 -38.93 -26.49
C ARG A 838 3.41 -38.24 -25.26
N LYS A 839 3.63 -38.97 -24.15
CA LYS A 839 4.13 -38.43 -22.87
C LYS A 839 5.63 -38.65 -22.67
N VAL A 840 6.22 -39.67 -23.26
CA VAL A 840 7.59 -40.10 -22.94
C VAL A 840 8.40 -40.24 -24.22
N GLY A 841 9.17 -39.20 -24.57
CA GLY A 841 10.29 -39.32 -25.51
C GLY A 841 10.34 -38.35 -26.70
N GLY A 842 9.33 -37.51 -26.93
CA GLY A 842 9.38 -36.47 -27.98
C GLY A 842 9.80 -35.12 -27.41
N LEU A 843 10.86 -34.51 -27.94
CA LEU A 843 11.13 -33.08 -27.70
C LEU A 843 9.90 -32.28 -28.14
N PHE A 844 9.19 -31.65 -27.20
CA PHE A 844 8.14 -30.69 -27.54
C PHE A 844 8.77 -29.57 -28.38
N ILE A 845 8.11 -29.22 -29.48
CA ILE A 845 8.54 -28.15 -30.36
C ILE A 845 7.51 -27.04 -30.28
N PHE A 846 7.94 -25.89 -29.76
CA PHE A 846 7.17 -24.65 -29.73
C PHE A 846 7.91 -23.61 -30.56
N THR A 847 7.41 -23.35 -31.76
CA THR A 847 8.09 -22.50 -32.75
C THR A 847 7.50 -21.10 -32.82
N THR A 848 6.19 -20.95 -32.59
CA THR A 848 5.51 -19.66 -32.73
C THR A 848 5.64 -18.81 -31.48
N GLU A 849 5.48 -17.49 -31.62
CA GLU A 849 5.51 -16.57 -30.47
C GLU A 849 4.25 -16.71 -29.61
N GLU A 850 3.10 -17.05 -30.20
CA GLU A 850 1.85 -17.30 -29.48
C GLU A 850 1.93 -18.53 -28.58
N GLU A 851 2.59 -19.60 -29.05
CA GLU A 851 2.88 -20.80 -28.23
C GLU A 851 3.74 -20.43 -27.04
N LYS A 852 4.88 -19.76 -27.28
CA LYS A 852 5.82 -19.35 -26.23
C LYS A 852 5.17 -18.40 -25.22
N ARG A 853 4.37 -17.45 -25.70
CA ARG A 853 3.64 -16.50 -24.85
C ARG A 853 2.66 -17.22 -23.93
N LEU A 854 1.88 -18.18 -24.46
CA LEU A 854 0.95 -18.95 -23.64
C LEU A 854 1.71 -19.74 -22.57
N ILE A 855 2.81 -20.42 -22.91
CA ILE A 855 3.64 -21.16 -21.94
C ILE A 855 4.14 -20.23 -20.83
N LYS A 856 4.69 -19.06 -21.19
CA LYS A 856 5.18 -18.06 -20.22
C LYS A 856 4.08 -17.55 -19.30
N VAL A 857 2.86 -17.37 -19.81
CA VAL A 857 1.70 -17.01 -18.97
C VAL A 857 1.39 -18.16 -18.01
N LEU A 858 1.28 -19.40 -18.49
CA LEU A 858 0.97 -20.58 -17.66
C LEU A 858 1.99 -20.79 -16.53
N MET A 859 3.27 -20.54 -16.82
CA MET A 859 4.38 -20.65 -15.88
C MET A 859 4.22 -19.79 -14.62
N ARG A 860 3.45 -18.69 -14.70
CA ARG A 860 3.27 -17.73 -13.60
C ARG A 860 2.23 -18.16 -12.56
N TYR A 861 1.47 -19.23 -12.82
CA TYR A 861 0.40 -19.65 -11.94
C TYR A 861 0.83 -19.86 -10.46
N PRO A 862 1.96 -20.54 -10.16
CA PRO A 862 2.42 -20.72 -8.78
C PRO A 862 2.70 -19.40 -8.06
N ASP A 863 3.34 -18.46 -8.74
CA ASP A 863 3.65 -17.14 -8.18
C ASP A 863 2.37 -16.34 -7.91
N VAL A 864 1.40 -16.39 -8.82
CA VAL A 864 0.11 -15.71 -8.65
C VAL A 864 -0.63 -16.23 -7.42
N LEU A 865 -0.62 -17.55 -7.17
CA LEU A 865 -1.22 -18.12 -5.96
C LEU A 865 -0.49 -17.67 -4.69
N THR A 866 0.84 -17.72 -4.70
CA THR A 866 1.70 -17.30 -3.59
C THR A 866 1.44 -15.83 -3.23
N PHE A 867 1.50 -14.93 -4.22
CA PHE A 867 1.23 -13.50 -4.01
C PHE A 867 -0.20 -13.22 -3.58
N SER A 868 -1.18 -13.95 -4.12
CA SER A 868 -2.58 -13.79 -3.71
C SER A 868 -2.78 -14.19 -2.24
N ALA A 869 -2.06 -15.19 -1.75
CA ALA A 869 -2.08 -15.61 -0.35
C ALA A 869 -1.39 -14.61 0.57
N GLU A 870 -0.19 -14.15 0.21
CA GLU A 870 0.61 -13.23 1.02
C GLU A 870 -0.07 -11.86 1.19
N LEU A 871 -0.66 -11.35 0.11
CA LEU A 871 -1.33 -10.04 0.08
C LEU A 871 -2.81 -10.11 0.45
N LEU A 872 -3.39 -11.33 0.53
CA LEU A 872 -4.83 -11.56 0.70
C LEU A 872 -5.66 -10.91 -0.43
N GLU A 873 -5.16 -11.06 -1.66
CA GLU A 873 -5.66 -10.39 -2.87
C GLU A 873 -6.07 -11.40 -3.95
N PRO A 874 -7.23 -12.09 -3.79
CA PRO A 874 -7.68 -13.10 -4.75
C PRO A 874 -8.07 -12.54 -6.12
N GLN A 875 -8.26 -11.22 -6.23
CA GLN A 875 -8.51 -10.57 -7.52
C GLN A 875 -7.36 -10.79 -8.51
N LYS A 876 -6.12 -10.95 -8.02
CA LYS A 876 -4.95 -11.22 -8.88
C LYS A 876 -5.10 -12.53 -9.63
N LEU A 877 -5.61 -13.57 -8.97
CA LEU A 877 -5.92 -14.84 -9.60
C LEU A 877 -7.03 -14.69 -10.65
N ALA A 878 -8.10 -13.96 -10.35
CA ALA A 878 -9.17 -13.72 -11.31
C ALA A 878 -8.68 -12.99 -12.57
N THR A 879 -7.88 -11.92 -12.40
CA THR A 879 -7.26 -11.20 -13.53
C THR A 879 -6.30 -12.09 -14.31
N TYR A 880 -5.48 -12.89 -13.62
CA TYR A 880 -4.56 -13.82 -14.25
C TYR A 880 -5.27 -14.84 -15.14
N LEU A 881 -6.38 -15.43 -14.68
CA LEU A 881 -7.13 -16.40 -15.48
C LEU A 881 -7.74 -15.80 -16.75
N LEU A 882 -8.13 -14.51 -16.71
CA LEU A 882 -8.54 -13.80 -17.93
C LEU A 882 -7.37 -13.61 -18.91
N ILE A 883 -6.16 -13.35 -18.41
CA ILE A 883 -4.94 -13.28 -19.23
C ILE A 883 -4.62 -14.65 -19.85
N VAL A 884 -4.78 -15.74 -19.09
CA VAL A 884 -4.63 -17.10 -19.62
C VAL A 884 -5.64 -17.36 -20.74
N ALA A 885 -6.91 -17.02 -20.53
CA ALA A 885 -7.96 -17.18 -21.53
C ALA A 885 -7.67 -16.36 -22.80
N GLU A 886 -7.25 -15.10 -22.65
CA GLU A 886 -6.88 -14.23 -23.77
C GLU A 886 -5.67 -14.80 -24.55
N SER A 887 -4.63 -15.23 -23.83
CA SER A 887 -3.44 -15.82 -24.46
C SER A 887 -3.77 -17.13 -25.17
N PHE A 888 -4.68 -17.94 -24.60
CA PHE A 888 -5.15 -19.17 -25.24
C PHE A 888 -5.96 -18.86 -26.50
N HIS A 889 -6.82 -17.85 -26.49
CA HIS A 889 -7.59 -17.47 -27.68
C HIS A 889 -6.69 -17.01 -28.83
N LYS A 890 -5.65 -16.21 -28.54
CA LYS A 890 -4.64 -15.82 -29.52
C LYS A 890 -3.87 -17.03 -30.08
N PHE A 891 -3.48 -17.96 -29.21
CA PHE A 891 -2.88 -19.23 -29.63
C PHE A 891 -3.83 -20.01 -30.55
N TYR A 892 -5.10 -20.18 -30.17
CA TYR A 892 -6.07 -20.93 -30.94
C TYR A 892 -6.36 -20.34 -32.32
N GLU A 893 -6.40 -19.00 -32.42
CA GLU A 893 -6.63 -18.29 -33.68
C GLU A 893 -5.47 -18.46 -34.67
N ASN A 894 -4.22 -18.42 -34.18
CA ASN A 894 -3.03 -18.38 -35.02
C ASN A 894 -2.32 -19.74 -35.17
N CYS A 895 -2.57 -20.70 -34.26
CA CYS A 895 -1.91 -22.00 -34.23
C CYS A 895 -2.94 -23.12 -34.34
N ARG A 896 -3.03 -23.74 -35.52
CA ARG A 896 -3.90 -24.89 -35.74
C ARG A 896 -3.42 -26.09 -34.91
N VAL A 897 -4.29 -26.67 -34.09
CA VAL A 897 -3.90 -27.83 -33.25
C VAL A 897 -4.05 -29.15 -34.01
N ILE A 898 -5.23 -29.42 -34.59
CA ILE A 898 -5.56 -30.70 -35.24
C ILE A 898 -5.27 -30.65 -36.74
N GLY A 899 -4.64 -31.71 -37.27
CA GLY A 899 -4.32 -31.85 -38.69
C GLY A 899 -2.98 -31.23 -39.11
N GLU A 900 -2.12 -30.94 -38.14
CA GLU A 900 -0.70 -30.58 -38.33
C GLU A 900 0.19 -31.82 -38.39
N GLU A 901 1.48 -31.62 -38.68
CA GLU A 901 2.51 -32.65 -38.51
C GLU A 901 2.47 -33.25 -37.10
N ILE A 902 2.64 -34.57 -36.99
CA ILE A 902 2.42 -35.34 -35.76
C ILE A 902 3.15 -34.77 -34.53
N GLN A 903 4.38 -34.27 -34.70
CA GLN A 903 5.19 -33.73 -33.60
C GLN A 903 4.69 -32.35 -33.13
N ILE A 904 4.30 -31.48 -34.07
CA ILE A 904 3.72 -30.15 -33.76
C ILE A 904 2.34 -30.34 -33.13
N MET A 905 1.51 -31.22 -33.70
CA MET A 905 0.20 -31.56 -33.16
C MET A 905 0.32 -32.06 -31.72
N ASN A 906 1.21 -33.02 -31.44
CA ASN A 906 1.40 -33.54 -30.09
C ASN A 906 1.86 -32.44 -29.11
N SER A 907 2.79 -31.57 -29.52
CA SER A 907 3.26 -30.44 -28.69
C SER A 907 2.12 -29.47 -28.35
N ARG A 908 1.30 -29.10 -29.35
CA ARG A 908 0.13 -28.23 -29.17
C ARG A 908 -0.97 -28.86 -28.34
N VAL A 909 -1.21 -30.18 -28.47
CA VAL A 909 -2.15 -30.92 -27.63
C VAL A 909 -1.68 -30.92 -26.17
N CYS A 910 -0.39 -31.11 -25.91
CA CYS A 910 0.20 -31.00 -24.58
C CYS A 910 0.06 -29.58 -24.00
N LEU A 911 0.25 -28.53 -24.82
CA LEU A 911 0.00 -27.15 -24.41
C LEU A 911 -1.47 -26.88 -24.08
N CYS A 912 -2.42 -27.40 -24.87
CA CYS A 912 -3.85 -27.37 -24.55
C CYS A 912 -4.15 -28.08 -23.23
N GLN A 913 -3.53 -29.24 -22.99
CA GLN A 913 -3.70 -30.02 -21.77
C GLN A 913 -3.14 -29.28 -20.54
N ALA A 914 -1.99 -28.63 -20.66
CA ALA A 914 -1.43 -27.78 -19.62
C ALA A 914 -2.33 -26.57 -19.34
N THR A 915 -2.84 -25.92 -20.39
CA THR A 915 -3.80 -24.81 -20.30
C THR A 915 -5.07 -25.25 -19.57
N ARG A 916 -5.61 -26.44 -19.90
CA ARG A 916 -6.77 -27.03 -19.22
C ARG A 916 -6.53 -27.15 -17.72
N ASN A 917 -5.38 -27.72 -17.34
CA ASN A 917 -5.05 -27.94 -15.93
C ASN A 917 -4.98 -26.60 -15.18
N VAL A 918 -4.28 -25.60 -15.71
CA VAL A 918 -4.15 -24.28 -15.05
C VAL A 918 -5.51 -23.58 -14.92
N ILE A 919 -6.33 -23.56 -15.97
CA ILE A 919 -7.67 -22.95 -15.89
C ILE A 919 -8.56 -23.70 -14.90
N LYS A 920 -8.56 -25.05 -14.94
CA LYS A 920 -9.33 -25.88 -14.00
C LYS A 920 -8.92 -25.61 -12.55
N ASN A 921 -7.62 -25.57 -12.26
CA ASN A 921 -7.11 -25.30 -10.92
C ASN A 921 -7.52 -23.90 -10.45
N GLY A 922 -7.39 -22.90 -11.32
CA GLY A 922 -7.83 -21.54 -11.03
C GLY A 922 -9.33 -21.42 -10.76
N LEU A 923 -10.17 -22.07 -11.58
CA LEU A 923 -11.62 -22.13 -11.38
C LEU A 923 -11.97 -22.78 -10.03
N ASN A 924 -11.33 -23.90 -9.68
CA ASN A 924 -11.51 -24.57 -8.39
C ASN A 924 -11.15 -23.64 -7.21
N VAL A 925 -10.03 -22.93 -7.29
CA VAL A 925 -9.62 -21.98 -6.24
C VAL A 925 -10.61 -20.83 -6.10
N LEU A 926 -11.11 -20.28 -7.21
CA LEU A 926 -12.17 -19.26 -7.18
C LEU A 926 -13.55 -19.82 -6.76
N GLY A 927 -13.69 -21.15 -6.67
CA GLY A 927 -14.94 -21.84 -6.35
C GLY A 927 -15.99 -21.73 -7.46
N LEU A 928 -15.55 -21.66 -8.71
CA LEU A 928 -16.42 -21.66 -9.90
C LEU A 928 -16.66 -23.06 -10.44
N SER A 929 -17.75 -23.22 -11.17
CA SER A 929 -18.12 -24.51 -11.77
C SER A 929 -17.18 -24.92 -12.90
N ILE A 930 -16.81 -26.21 -12.96
CA ILE A 930 -16.06 -26.77 -14.08
C ILE A 930 -17.03 -27.26 -15.16
N ILE A 931 -17.16 -26.51 -16.25
CA ILE A 931 -18.08 -26.81 -17.35
C ILE A 931 -17.27 -27.27 -18.57
N GLU A 932 -17.34 -28.55 -18.93
CA GLU A 932 -16.55 -29.07 -20.06
C GLU A 932 -17.20 -28.82 -21.44
N ARG A 933 -18.49 -28.49 -21.47
CA ARG A 933 -19.27 -28.18 -22.68
C ARG A 933 -20.27 -27.06 -22.42
N MET A 934 -20.33 -26.07 -23.33
CA MET A 934 -21.28 -24.94 -23.30
C MET A 934 -22.01 -24.81 -24.63
#